data_AF-A0A496V7R7-F1
#
_entry.id   AF-A0A496V7R7-F1
#
_cell.length_a   1.000
_cell.length_b   1.000
_cell.length_c   1.000
_cell.angle_alpha   90.00
_cell.angle_beta   90.00
_cell.angle_gamma   90.00
#
_symmetry.space_group_name_H-M   'P 1'
#
loop_
_entity.id
_entity.type
_entity.pdbx_description
1 polymer ?
#
loop_
_entity_poly.entity_id
_entity_poly.type
_entity_poly.pdbx_seq_one_letter_code
_entity_poly.pdbx_strand_id
1 'polypeptide(L)'
;MKRYSICPFCFERINLHKVDFRCANAPGRCSPENDVVLANFLGVSSHITNKVVKIPLATTVWEKLKAWLWAPREVICGVCHEKTSLRLCPRCHSELPYTIGEYQDLIFAVIGAKEAGKSHYISVLIEKVRNEIGAHFECSLQPLNDETIRRYREDFYNPVFRKKEVIQATLSARADSRVRVPLIYTLSFKKKRKIRDVVTIVFFDTAGEDLDSEDTLRTENKYIYNSSGIILLLDPLQLPAVRVELPANTPLPGENSETEYLLERVAKLIRMAHGKRPTYLIKIPLAVAFSKMDALEPLLEGSSLNYPSQHDGIFDLNEFESVNGEMESRMREWAGSLIQSLEHNFKSHAFFGFTALGCNPHGSQKIDKLRPRRVEEPFLWLLWKHKLIGDQTFLSQLLLKLRPFKISVFMLGVVFGLVISVLLVGIGEVLLSPTYVYEKTDELPVRLVPDDSVPRRFPVTGAEKQPSTLPSVPIEPPKGVVKAVPSLQSPVEFVRAYYADINGGDVESAIRKWKSPNEVQLRTLIEESQWVKINRVTLLTRERSDSVEVSVEVSGKQKSQRTQQKWAGTLVLEKVAGEWKIFEMQLSEVLPISPSPARKLIMTGAGVGLRKEPRSARQGNVVTQLQIGSVVSPLEKITKKGEAWYKITTSGGQEGWVHSKYTMPLDSNNQEQAYVDVAKRKLSSQADFGTLVELCNFLNRVSQQVSAPARAAELKSLYLAALQRSLEQIPRDQHDKPRYSNWLKRQRAKIEYNESTGGWVVKK
;
A
#
# COMPACT_ATOMS: atom_id res chain seq x y z
N MET A 1 -21.98 15.34 -19.51
CA MET A 1 -21.27 16.15 -18.51
C MET A 1 -21.86 15.87 -17.14
N LYS A 2 -21.05 15.81 -16.09
CA LYS A 2 -21.51 15.64 -14.69
C LYS A 2 -22.14 16.94 -14.18
N ARG A 3 -23.21 16.84 -13.37
CA ARG A 3 -23.83 18.02 -12.72
C ARG A 3 -22.98 18.58 -11.56
N TYR A 4 -22.16 17.73 -10.95
CA TYR A 4 -21.25 18.08 -9.86
C TYR A 4 -19.85 17.50 -10.13
N SER A 5 -18.81 18.19 -9.66
CA SER A 5 -17.48 17.61 -9.47
C SER A 5 -16.85 18.19 -8.19
N ILE A 6 -15.65 17.73 -7.83
CA ILE A 6 -14.85 18.33 -6.77
C ILE A 6 -13.92 19.38 -7.39
N CYS A 7 -13.82 20.57 -6.78
CA CYS A 7 -12.85 21.58 -7.21
C CYS A 7 -11.41 21.09 -6.89
N PRO A 8 -10.47 21.06 -7.85
CA PRO A 8 -9.12 20.57 -7.59
C PRO A 8 -8.25 21.52 -6.75
N PHE A 9 -8.74 22.72 -6.41
CA PHE A 9 -8.02 23.72 -5.60
C PHE A 9 -8.49 23.72 -4.13
N CYS A 10 -9.78 23.95 -3.90
CA CYS A 10 -10.36 24.06 -2.55
C CYS A 10 -11.05 22.77 -2.07
N PHE A 11 -11.04 21.72 -2.89
CA PHE A 11 -11.62 20.39 -2.63
C PHE A 11 -13.11 20.40 -2.24
N GLU A 12 -13.83 21.49 -2.50
CA GLU A 12 -15.28 21.59 -2.32
C GLU A 12 -16.06 20.90 -3.45
N ARG A 13 -17.24 20.36 -3.12
CA ARG A 13 -18.15 19.81 -4.12
C ARG A 13 -18.93 20.95 -4.80
N ILE A 14 -18.55 21.26 -6.04
CA ILE A 14 -19.15 22.34 -6.84
C ILE A 14 -20.24 21.82 -7.77
N ASN A 15 -21.23 22.68 -8.06
CA ASN A 15 -22.28 22.42 -9.05
C ASN A 15 -21.87 23.09 -10.37
N LEU A 16 -21.67 22.30 -11.43
CA LEU A 16 -21.14 22.80 -12.70
C LEU A 16 -22.15 23.62 -13.51
N HIS A 17 -23.44 23.63 -13.12
CA HIS A 17 -24.46 24.55 -13.65
C HIS A 17 -24.52 25.89 -12.89
N LYS A 18 -23.70 26.07 -11.84
CA LYS A 18 -23.61 27.29 -11.02
C LYS A 18 -22.15 27.74 -10.85
N VAL A 19 -21.32 27.55 -11.88
CA VAL A 19 -19.96 28.09 -11.94
C VAL A 19 -19.98 29.56 -12.34
N ASP A 20 -18.97 30.30 -11.90
CA ASP A 20 -18.72 31.65 -12.39
C ASP A 20 -17.74 31.61 -13.57
N PHE A 21 -17.46 32.75 -14.19
CA PHE A 21 -16.51 32.86 -15.30
C PHE A 21 -15.53 34.02 -15.07
N ARG A 22 -14.34 33.95 -15.69
CA ARG A 22 -13.34 35.03 -15.73
C ARG A 22 -13.44 35.75 -17.06
N CYS A 23 -13.43 37.07 -17.09
CA CYS A 23 -13.30 37.80 -18.35
C CYS A 23 -11.94 37.47 -19.02
N ALA A 24 -11.94 37.11 -20.30
CA ALA A 24 -10.71 36.71 -21.02
C ALA A 24 -10.02 37.88 -21.77
N ASN A 25 -10.60 39.08 -21.73
CA ASN A 25 -10.12 40.24 -22.49
C ASN A 25 -8.86 40.86 -21.88
N ALA A 26 -8.07 41.55 -22.70
CA ALA A 26 -6.93 42.35 -22.20
C ALA A 26 -7.41 43.47 -21.26
N PRO A 27 -6.62 43.85 -20.23
CA PRO A 27 -6.99 44.88 -19.25
C PRO A 27 -7.51 46.21 -19.83
N GLY A 28 -6.95 46.66 -20.96
CA GLY A 28 -7.38 47.89 -21.64
C GLY A 28 -8.77 47.83 -22.30
N ARG A 29 -9.38 46.63 -22.45
CA ARG A 29 -10.78 46.47 -22.88
C ARG A 29 -11.74 46.14 -21.74
N CYS A 30 -11.23 45.66 -20.61
CA CYS A 30 -12.03 45.31 -19.43
C CYS A 30 -11.17 45.42 -18.18
N SER A 31 -11.26 46.56 -17.47
CA SER A 31 -10.39 46.87 -16.35
C SER A 31 -10.43 45.79 -15.25
N PRO A 32 -9.26 45.24 -14.85
CA PRO A 32 -9.14 44.33 -13.71
C PRO A 32 -9.75 44.89 -12.42
N GLU A 33 -10.07 44.00 -11.49
CA GLU A 33 -10.59 44.33 -10.17
C GLU A 33 -9.99 43.43 -9.09
N ASN A 34 -10.14 43.81 -7.81
CA ASN A 34 -9.69 42.98 -6.70
C ASN A 34 -10.67 41.81 -6.51
N ASP A 35 -10.25 40.59 -6.87
CA ASP A 35 -11.02 39.39 -6.60
C ASP A 35 -10.82 38.97 -5.14
N VAL A 36 -11.63 39.55 -4.25
CA VAL A 36 -11.56 39.32 -2.79
C VAL A 36 -11.72 37.85 -2.42
N VAL A 37 -12.48 37.06 -3.19
CA VAL A 37 -12.67 35.63 -2.92
C VAL A 37 -11.42 34.83 -3.27
N LEU A 38 -10.78 35.14 -4.40
CA LEU A 38 -9.50 34.54 -4.79
C LEU A 38 -8.35 35.01 -3.88
N ALA A 39 -8.32 36.28 -3.51
CA ALA A 39 -7.34 36.85 -2.58
C ALA A 39 -7.39 36.15 -1.21
N ASN A 40 -8.59 36.03 -0.63
CA ASN A 40 -8.80 35.30 0.63
C ASN A 40 -8.42 33.82 0.52
N PHE A 41 -8.69 33.15 -0.61
CA PHE A 41 -8.30 31.76 -0.81
C PHE A 41 -6.77 31.57 -0.90
N LEU A 42 -6.07 32.50 -1.56
CA LEU A 42 -4.60 32.51 -1.66
C LEU A 42 -3.91 33.03 -0.39
N GLY A 43 -4.66 33.58 0.57
CA GLY A 43 -4.10 34.16 1.79
C GLY A 43 -3.38 35.50 1.58
N VAL A 44 -3.80 36.29 0.58
CA VAL A 44 -3.23 37.61 0.25
C VAL A 44 -4.25 38.72 0.46
N SER A 45 -3.79 39.94 0.78
CA SER A 45 -4.66 41.09 1.09
C SER A 45 -5.44 41.63 -0.13
N SER A 46 -4.91 41.41 -1.34
CA SER A 46 -5.59 41.73 -2.60
C SER A 46 -5.04 40.87 -3.74
N HIS A 47 -5.86 40.65 -4.76
CA HIS A 47 -5.48 39.94 -5.97
C HIS A 47 -6.17 40.61 -7.17
N ILE A 48 -5.46 41.55 -7.81
CA ILE A 48 -5.96 42.27 -8.98
C ILE A 48 -5.93 41.33 -10.18
N THR A 49 -7.10 41.01 -10.73
CA THR A 49 -7.25 40.11 -11.87
C THR A 49 -8.48 40.48 -12.70
N ASN A 50 -8.68 39.81 -13.83
CA ASN A 50 -9.81 40.08 -14.72
C ASN A 50 -11.16 39.86 -14.02
N LYS A 51 -12.18 40.63 -14.44
CA LYS A 51 -13.49 40.66 -13.79
C LYS A 51 -14.18 39.30 -13.72
N VAL A 52 -14.94 39.08 -12.65
CA VAL A 52 -15.79 37.88 -12.50
C VAL A 52 -17.13 38.11 -13.21
N VAL A 53 -17.48 37.21 -14.14
CA VAL A 53 -18.74 37.23 -14.88
C VAL A 53 -19.65 36.14 -14.32
N LYS A 54 -20.83 36.54 -13.84
CA LYS A 54 -21.86 35.62 -13.35
C LYS A 54 -22.73 35.09 -14.50
N ILE A 55 -23.28 33.89 -14.35
CA ILE A 55 -24.30 33.37 -15.29
C ILE A 55 -25.56 34.26 -15.17
N PRO A 56 -26.14 34.75 -16.29
CA PRO A 56 -27.41 35.48 -16.26
C PRO A 56 -28.54 34.66 -15.62
N LEU A 57 -29.43 35.33 -14.87
CA LEU A 57 -30.62 34.68 -14.32
C LEU A 57 -31.57 34.29 -15.46
N ALA A 58 -31.86 33.00 -15.58
CA ALA A 58 -32.83 32.48 -16.55
C ALA A 58 -34.23 33.06 -16.27
N THR A 59 -34.78 33.80 -17.23
CA THR A 59 -36.06 34.51 -17.08
C THR A 59 -37.23 33.65 -17.54
N THR A 60 -37.13 33.10 -18.76
CA THR A 60 -38.16 32.30 -19.42
C THR A 60 -38.18 30.84 -18.95
N VAL A 61 -39.28 30.14 -19.17
CA VAL A 61 -39.39 28.70 -18.91
C VAL A 61 -38.36 27.90 -19.72
N TRP A 62 -38.13 28.28 -20.98
CA TRP A 62 -37.15 27.63 -21.85
C TRP A 62 -35.70 27.82 -21.36
N GLU A 63 -35.32 29.02 -20.92
CA GLU A 63 -34.01 29.26 -20.32
C GLU A 63 -33.82 28.47 -19.02
N LYS A 64 -34.86 28.39 -18.17
CA LYS A 64 -34.84 27.63 -16.91
C LYS A 64 -34.66 26.13 -17.18
N LEU A 65 -35.35 25.59 -18.19
CA LEU A 65 -35.19 24.21 -18.65
C LEU A 65 -33.78 23.97 -19.23
N LYS A 66 -33.30 24.88 -20.08
CA LYS A 66 -31.96 24.81 -20.71
C LYS A 66 -30.84 24.82 -19.66
N ALA A 67 -30.92 25.70 -18.65
CA ALA A 67 -29.96 25.76 -17.55
C ALA A 67 -30.06 24.56 -16.58
N TRP A 68 -31.22 23.91 -16.49
CA TRP A 68 -31.38 22.67 -15.74
C TRP A 68 -30.79 21.45 -16.47
N LEU A 69 -30.96 21.36 -17.79
CA LEU A 69 -30.46 20.28 -18.65
C LEU A 69 -28.94 20.37 -18.90
N TRP A 70 -28.41 21.57 -19.15
CA TRP A 70 -27.02 21.77 -19.59
C TRP A 70 -26.29 22.82 -18.74
N ALA A 71 -25.03 22.54 -18.40
CA ALA A 71 -24.13 23.52 -17.82
C ALA A 71 -23.67 24.53 -18.90
N PRO A 72 -23.55 25.84 -18.57
CA PRO A 72 -23.03 26.82 -19.51
C PRO A 72 -21.55 26.56 -19.80
N ARG A 73 -21.17 26.69 -21.08
CA ARG A 73 -19.78 26.58 -21.55
C ARG A 73 -19.15 27.94 -21.86
N GLU A 74 -19.97 28.95 -22.14
CA GLU A 74 -19.57 30.34 -22.36
C GLU A 74 -20.64 31.29 -21.81
N VAL A 75 -20.23 32.52 -21.49
CA VAL A 75 -21.08 33.66 -21.12
C VAL A 75 -20.55 34.94 -21.78
N ILE A 76 -21.39 35.98 -21.88
CA ILE A 76 -20.99 37.30 -22.37
C ILE A 76 -20.60 38.17 -21.15
N CYS A 77 -19.47 38.88 -21.24
CA CYS A 77 -19.07 39.82 -20.19
C CYS A 77 -19.94 41.09 -20.24
N GLY A 78 -20.62 41.42 -19.13
CA GLY A 78 -21.49 42.61 -19.05
C GLY A 78 -20.79 43.97 -19.16
N VAL A 79 -19.45 44.02 -19.14
CA VAL A 79 -18.67 45.27 -19.20
C VAL A 79 -18.04 45.51 -20.58
N CYS A 80 -17.55 44.46 -21.24
CA CYS A 80 -16.86 44.58 -22.53
C CYS A 80 -17.53 43.82 -23.68
N HIS A 81 -18.70 43.21 -23.43
CA HIS A 81 -19.58 42.49 -24.38
C HIS A 81 -18.97 41.31 -25.17
N GLU A 82 -17.68 41.05 -25.02
CA GLU A 82 -17.02 39.84 -25.53
C GLU A 82 -17.44 38.57 -24.76
N LYS A 83 -17.31 37.42 -25.44
CA LYS A 83 -17.53 36.10 -24.85
C LYS A 83 -16.36 35.65 -23.97
N THR A 84 -16.65 34.85 -22.96
CA THR A 84 -15.64 34.07 -22.22
C THR A 84 -16.16 32.67 -21.89
N SER A 85 -15.26 31.68 -21.95
CA SER A 85 -15.48 30.27 -21.57
C SER A 85 -14.65 29.82 -20.37
N LEU A 86 -13.84 30.72 -19.79
CA LEU A 86 -12.97 30.43 -18.65
C LEU A 86 -13.83 30.29 -17.39
N ARG A 87 -14.07 29.05 -16.95
CA ARG A 87 -14.91 28.72 -15.79
C ARG A 87 -14.13 28.82 -14.48
N LEU A 88 -14.80 29.33 -13.44
CA LEU A 88 -14.28 29.54 -12.11
C LEU A 88 -15.00 28.69 -11.07
N CYS A 89 -14.28 28.33 -10.01
CA CYS A 89 -14.88 27.73 -8.83
C CYS A 89 -15.75 28.75 -8.07
N PRO A 90 -17.07 28.54 -7.88
CA PRO A 90 -17.97 29.46 -7.17
C PRO A 90 -17.77 29.46 -5.63
N ARG A 91 -16.61 29.01 -5.16
CA ARG A 91 -16.21 28.92 -3.73
C ARG A 91 -14.82 29.50 -3.44
N CYS A 92 -13.96 29.61 -4.45
CA CYS A 92 -12.59 30.14 -4.30
C CYS A 92 -12.11 30.94 -5.52
N HIS A 93 -12.96 31.12 -6.54
CA HIS A 93 -12.68 31.82 -7.81
C HIS A 93 -11.42 31.37 -8.58
N SER A 94 -10.83 30.23 -8.23
CA SER A 94 -9.76 29.59 -9.00
C SER A 94 -10.27 29.05 -10.34
N GLU A 95 -9.41 29.10 -11.34
CA GLU A 95 -9.69 28.70 -12.72
C GLU A 95 -9.80 27.18 -12.86
N LEU A 96 -10.96 26.68 -13.27
CA LEU A 96 -11.23 25.25 -13.33
C LEU A 96 -10.67 24.62 -14.62
N PRO A 97 -10.17 23.36 -14.59
CA PRO A 97 -9.77 22.64 -15.79
C PRO A 97 -10.86 22.64 -16.86
N TYR A 98 -10.50 22.88 -18.12
CA TYR A 98 -11.48 22.88 -19.23
C TYR A 98 -12.21 21.53 -19.37
N THR A 99 -11.59 20.44 -18.91
CA THR A 99 -12.12 19.07 -18.87
C THR A 99 -13.07 18.78 -17.69
N ILE A 100 -13.21 19.69 -16.71
CA ILE A 100 -13.90 19.38 -15.45
C ILE A 100 -15.36 18.99 -15.70
N GLY A 101 -15.76 17.85 -15.15
CA GLY A 101 -17.09 17.26 -15.35
C GLY A 101 -17.34 16.65 -16.74
N GLU A 102 -16.40 16.72 -17.69
CA GLU A 102 -16.48 15.98 -18.95
C GLU A 102 -15.90 14.57 -18.80
N TYR A 103 -14.79 14.43 -18.04
CA TYR A 103 -14.10 13.17 -17.78
C TYR A 103 -14.07 12.79 -16.28
N GLN A 104 -13.05 12.03 -15.85
CA GLN A 104 -12.83 11.69 -14.44
C GLN A 104 -11.90 12.71 -13.78
N ASP A 105 -12.34 13.33 -12.68
CA ASP A 105 -11.47 14.16 -11.84
C ASP A 105 -11.04 13.26 -10.67
N LEU A 106 -9.76 12.90 -10.56
CA LEU A 106 -9.22 11.96 -9.56
C LEU A 106 -8.19 12.66 -8.65
N ILE A 107 -8.64 13.01 -7.45
CA ILE A 107 -7.76 13.53 -6.39
C ILE A 107 -7.02 12.36 -5.74
N PHE A 108 -5.69 12.36 -5.74
CA PHE A 108 -4.87 11.35 -5.07
C PHE A 108 -4.12 11.97 -3.90
N ALA A 109 -4.61 11.75 -2.68
CA ALA A 109 -4.02 12.32 -1.49
C ALA A 109 -2.73 11.57 -1.13
N VAL A 110 -1.59 12.27 -1.07
CA VAL A 110 -0.35 11.75 -0.50
C VAL A 110 -0.32 12.16 0.97
N ILE A 111 -0.31 11.19 1.88
CA ILE A 111 -0.28 11.39 3.32
C ILE A 111 0.90 10.61 3.92
N GLY A 112 1.27 10.94 5.16
CA GLY A 112 2.46 10.40 5.81
C GLY A 112 2.95 11.37 6.87
N ALA A 113 3.62 10.84 7.90
CA ALA A 113 4.18 11.60 9.00
C ALA A 113 5.22 12.65 8.52
N LYS A 114 5.73 13.45 9.45
CA LYS A 114 6.93 14.28 9.21
C LYS A 114 8.09 13.39 8.74
N GLU A 115 8.89 13.88 7.79
CA GLU A 115 10.03 13.17 7.18
C GLU A 115 9.76 11.82 6.46
N ALA A 116 8.50 11.39 6.32
CA ALA A 116 8.09 10.17 5.60
C ALA A 116 8.33 10.20 4.06
N GLY A 117 8.97 11.24 3.53
CA GLY A 117 9.41 11.32 2.14
C GLY A 117 8.41 11.88 1.12
N LYS A 118 7.28 12.46 1.55
CA LYS A 118 6.18 12.95 0.68
C LYS A 118 6.65 13.84 -0.49
N SER A 119 7.40 14.89 -0.22
CA SER A 119 7.90 15.82 -1.24
C SER A 119 8.86 15.16 -2.23
N HIS A 120 9.72 14.27 -1.74
CA HIS A 120 10.64 13.49 -2.58
C HIS A 120 9.89 12.49 -3.47
N TYR A 121 8.88 11.81 -2.93
CA TYR A 121 7.98 10.94 -3.69
C TYR A 121 7.27 11.70 -4.82
N ILE A 122 6.65 12.84 -4.50
CA ILE A 122 5.94 13.69 -5.48
C ILE A 122 6.91 14.22 -6.55
N SER A 123 8.10 14.71 -6.14
CA SER A 123 9.11 15.22 -7.07
C SER A 123 9.51 14.17 -8.11
N VAL A 124 9.86 12.96 -7.65
CA VAL A 124 10.36 11.86 -8.48
C VAL A 124 9.25 11.18 -9.27
N LEU A 125 8.05 11.01 -8.70
CA LEU A 125 6.89 10.44 -9.39
C LEU A 125 6.51 11.28 -10.61
N ILE A 126 6.42 12.60 -10.47
CA ILE A 126 6.05 13.49 -11.58
C ILE A 126 7.08 13.40 -12.73
N GLU A 127 8.37 13.30 -12.39
CA GLU A 127 9.43 13.18 -13.39
C GLU A 127 9.42 11.81 -14.09
N LYS A 128 9.30 10.71 -13.34
CA LYS A 128 9.12 9.36 -13.92
C LYS A 128 7.89 9.28 -14.81
N VAL A 129 6.77 9.90 -14.40
CA VAL A 129 5.53 9.87 -15.19
C VAL A 129 5.65 10.65 -16.50
N ARG A 130 6.41 11.76 -16.51
CA ARG A 130 6.70 12.52 -17.74
C ARG A 130 7.65 11.80 -18.69
N ASN A 131 8.75 11.25 -18.16
CA ASN A 131 9.89 10.82 -18.97
C ASN A 131 9.88 9.32 -19.31
N GLU A 132 9.25 8.48 -18.48
CA GLU A 132 9.26 7.02 -18.62
C GLU A 132 7.84 6.47 -18.83
N ILE A 133 6.97 6.60 -17.82
CA ILE A 133 5.62 5.97 -17.82
C ILE A 133 4.76 6.49 -18.99
N GLY A 134 4.93 7.75 -19.37
CA GLY A 134 4.26 8.36 -20.53
C GLY A 134 4.47 7.61 -21.85
N ALA A 135 5.67 7.06 -22.06
CA ALA A 135 5.98 6.25 -23.24
C ALA A 135 5.29 4.88 -23.17
N HIS A 136 5.44 4.17 -22.04
CA HIS A 136 4.88 2.83 -21.85
C HIS A 136 3.34 2.80 -21.92
N PHE A 137 2.65 3.78 -21.32
CA PHE A 137 1.18 3.77 -21.18
C PHE A 137 0.41 4.65 -22.21
N GLU A 138 1.05 5.04 -23.32
CA GLU A 138 0.53 6.03 -24.30
C GLU A 138 -0.04 7.31 -23.64
N CYS A 139 0.53 7.76 -22.51
CA CYS A 139 -0.04 8.83 -21.69
C CYS A 139 0.83 10.10 -21.62
N SER A 140 0.23 11.22 -21.23
CA SER A 140 0.91 12.52 -21.17
C SER A 140 0.40 13.35 -20.00
N LEU A 141 1.32 13.71 -19.10
CA LEU A 141 1.07 14.49 -17.88
C LEU A 141 1.44 15.96 -18.10
N GLN A 142 0.42 16.82 -18.22
CA GLN A 142 0.59 18.26 -18.44
C GLN A 142 0.21 19.04 -17.17
N PRO A 143 0.98 20.05 -16.72
CA PRO A 143 0.58 20.93 -15.62
C PRO A 143 -0.66 21.74 -16.00
N LEU A 144 -1.53 22.05 -15.04
CA LEU A 144 -2.76 22.81 -15.30
C LEU A 144 -2.48 24.28 -15.64
N ASN A 145 -1.47 24.89 -15.00
CA ASN A 145 -1.18 26.32 -15.10
C ASN A 145 0.29 26.64 -14.77
N ASP A 146 0.71 27.89 -15.01
CA ASP A 146 2.06 28.38 -14.76
C ASP A 146 2.46 28.38 -13.27
N GLU A 147 1.49 28.45 -12.35
CA GLU A 147 1.73 28.27 -10.92
C GLU A 147 2.29 26.86 -10.65
N THR A 148 1.61 25.83 -11.17
CA THR A 148 2.05 24.44 -11.06
C THR A 148 3.43 24.23 -11.72
N ILE A 149 3.71 24.90 -12.85
CA ILE A 149 5.03 24.86 -13.51
C ILE A 149 6.11 25.46 -12.62
N ARG A 150 5.90 26.69 -12.13
CA ARG A 150 6.82 27.42 -11.24
C ARG A 150 7.08 26.61 -9.98
N ARG A 151 6.03 26.26 -9.24
CA ARG A 151 6.17 25.60 -7.94
C ARG A 151 6.80 24.21 -8.06
N TYR A 152 6.41 23.39 -9.04
CA TYR A 152 7.10 22.13 -9.29
C TYR A 152 8.58 22.34 -9.63
N ARG A 153 8.90 23.35 -10.45
CA ARG A 153 10.29 23.67 -10.80
C ARG A 153 11.11 24.08 -9.59
N GLU A 154 10.58 24.95 -8.74
CA GLU A 154 11.32 25.63 -7.68
C GLU A 154 11.39 24.80 -6.38
N ASP A 155 10.27 24.27 -5.89
CA ASP A 155 10.21 23.53 -4.62
C ASP A 155 10.66 22.06 -4.76
N PHE A 156 10.41 21.43 -5.91
CA PHE A 156 10.53 19.97 -6.06
C PHE A 156 11.66 19.55 -7.02
N TYR A 157 11.70 20.11 -8.22
CA TYR A 157 12.62 19.68 -9.29
C TYR A 157 14.03 20.24 -9.11
N ASN A 158 14.16 21.56 -8.90
CA ASN A 158 15.47 22.21 -8.79
C ASN A 158 16.32 21.63 -7.63
N PRO A 159 15.81 21.37 -6.41
CA PRO A 159 16.59 20.75 -5.35
C PRO A 159 17.09 19.35 -5.75
N VAL A 160 16.18 18.43 -6.08
CA VAL A 160 16.50 17.02 -6.30
C VAL A 160 17.35 16.80 -7.56
N PHE A 161 16.96 17.38 -8.70
CA PHE A 161 17.54 17.05 -10.00
C PHE A 161 18.65 18.01 -10.47
N ARG A 162 18.66 19.27 -10.01
CA ARG A 162 19.71 20.24 -10.39
C ARG A 162 20.75 20.47 -9.30
N LYS A 163 20.32 20.79 -8.07
CA LYS A 163 21.24 21.06 -6.95
C LYS A 163 21.79 19.80 -6.28
N LYS A 164 21.13 18.65 -6.51
CA LYS A 164 21.35 17.39 -5.80
C LYS A 164 21.27 17.56 -4.28
N GLU A 165 20.19 18.21 -3.85
CA GLU A 165 19.89 18.52 -2.46
C GLU A 165 18.55 17.89 -2.07
N VAL A 166 18.46 17.47 -0.81
CA VAL A 166 17.18 17.05 -0.25
C VAL A 166 16.22 18.23 -0.16
N ILE A 167 14.94 17.98 -0.44
CA ILE A 167 13.88 18.95 -0.18
C ILE A 167 13.76 19.11 1.34
N GLN A 168 13.83 20.35 1.81
CA GLN A 168 13.68 20.70 3.23
C GLN A 168 12.29 20.31 3.73
N ALA A 169 12.15 20.07 5.05
CA ALA A 169 10.89 19.64 5.63
C ALA A 169 9.75 20.64 5.34
N THR A 170 8.69 20.17 4.68
CA THR A 170 7.52 20.98 4.33
C THR A 170 6.90 21.60 5.58
N LEU A 171 6.83 22.94 5.61
CA LEU A 171 6.15 23.68 6.67
C LEU A 171 4.63 23.44 6.61
N SER A 172 3.95 23.65 7.73
CA SER A 172 2.49 23.50 7.82
C SER A 172 1.75 24.54 6.97
N ALA A 173 0.50 24.21 6.59
CA ALA A 173 -0.39 25.11 5.85
C ALA A 173 -0.70 26.44 6.57
N ARG A 174 -0.41 26.50 7.88
CA ARG A 174 -0.50 27.71 8.73
C ARG A 174 0.75 28.57 8.69
N ALA A 175 1.93 27.97 8.49
CA ALA A 175 3.22 28.65 8.49
C ALA A 175 3.65 29.15 7.09
N ASP A 176 3.21 28.48 6.03
CA ASP A 176 3.46 28.90 4.65
C ASP A 176 2.17 28.78 3.81
N SER A 177 1.61 29.92 3.37
CA SER A 177 0.40 29.92 2.54
C SER A 177 0.61 29.26 1.17
N ARG A 178 1.85 29.14 0.68
CA ARG A 178 2.15 28.52 -0.61
C ARG A 178 1.85 27.02 -0.63
N VAL A 179 1.97 26.32 0.50
CA VAL A 179 1.66 24.88 0.56
C VAL A 179 0.16 24.59 0.47
N ARG A 180 -0.71 25.60 0.66
CA ARG A 180 -2.17 25.49 0.45
C ARG A 180 -2.59 25.34 -1.01
N VAL A 181 -1.70 25.65 -1.95
CA VAL A 181 -1.93 25.38 -3.39
C VAL A 181 -1.57 23.92 -3.69
N PRO A 182 -2.39 23.12 -4.38
CA PRO A 182 -1.98 21.81 -4.87
C PRO A 182 -1.26 21.88 -6.21
N LEU A 183 -0.39 20.90 -6.48
CA LEU A 183 0.15 20.68 -7.83
C LEU A 183 -0.91 19.93 -8.67
N ILE A 184 -1.53 20.62 -9.62
CA ILE A 184 -2.62 20.06 -10.43
C ILE A 184 -2.12 19.73 -11.84
N TYR A 185 -2.35 18.49 -12.24
CA TYR A 185 -1.97 17.95 -13.54
C TYR A 185 -3.18 17.41 -14.31
N THR A 186 -3.09 17.47 -15.63
CA THR A 186 -3.96 16.75 -16.55
C THR A 186 -3.19 15.56 -17.11
N LEU A 187 -3.59 14.33 -16.76
CA LEU A 187 -3.09 13.11 -17.37
C LEU A 187 -4.04 12.70 -18.51
N SER A 188 -3.56 12.70 -19.74
CA SER A 188 -4.31 12.24 -20.91
C SER A 188 -3.80 10.88 -21.39
N PHE A 189 -4.69 9.95 -21.67
CA PHE A 189 -4.37 8.63 -22.24
C PHE A 189 -4.77 8.61 -23.72
N LYS A 190 -3.86 8.16 -24.59
CA LYS A 190 -4.14 8.02 -26.02
C LYS A 190 -4.56 6.58 -26.36
N LYS A 191 -5.16 6.43 -27.54
CA LYS A 191 -5.36 5.15 -28.24
C LYS A 191 -5.55 5.43 -29.72
N LYS A 192 -4.68 4.88 -30.58
CA LYS A 192 -4.73 5.07 -32.05
C LYS A 192 -4.90 6.55 -32.46
N ARG A 193 -3.98 7.41 -31.98
CA ARG A 193 -3.92 8.87 -32.20
C ARG A 193 -5.09 9.71 -31.65
N LYS A 194 -6.13 9.14 -31.06
CA LYS A 194 -7.17 9.90 -30.34
C LYS A 194 -6.93 9.85 -28.83
N ILE A 195 -7.34 10.91 -28.12
CA ILE A 195 -7.44 10.88 -26.65
C ILE A 195 -8.62 9.97 -26.29
N ARG A 196 -8.40 9.06 -25.33
CA ARG A 196 -9.34 8.03 -24.89
C ARG A 196 -9.98 8.43 -23.55
N ASP A 197 -9.13 8.79 -22.59
CA ASP A 197 -9.50 9.26 -21.25
C ASP A 197 -8.65 10.48 -20.91
N VAL A 198 -9.20 11.40 -20.11
CA VAL A 198 -8.45 12.51 -19.51
C VAL A 198 -8.77 12.55 -18.02
N VAL A 199 -7.76 12.83 -17.20
CA VAL A 199 -7.87 12.80 -15.75
C VAL A 199 -7.22 14.03 -15.13
N THR A 200 -7.99 14.79 -14.36
CA THR A 200 -7.43 15.79 -13.45
C THR A 200 -6.82 15.06 -12.26
N ILE A 201 -5.50 15.14 -12.09
CA ILE A 201 -4.74 14.56 -10.98
C ILE A 201 -4.27 15.69 -10.08
N VAL A 202 -4.43 15.52 -8.77
CA VAL A 202 -4.10 16.55 -7.77
C VAL A 202 -3.15 15.94 -6.75
N PHE A 203 -1.93 16.47 -6.66
CA PHE A 203 -0.99 16.16 -5.59
C PHE A 203 -0.96 17.31 -4.58
N PHE A 204 -0.98 16.99 -3.29
CA PHE A 204 -0.96 17.96 -2.20
C PHE A 204 0.10 17.53 -1.19
N ASP A 205 1.05 18.41 -0.90
CA ASP A 205 2.13 18.18 0.06
C ASP A 205 2.03 19.22 1.19
N THR A 206 1.54 18.75 2.33
CA THR A 206 1.43 19.50 3.59
C THR A 206 2.17 18.75 4.70
N ALA A 207 2.38 19.40 5.85
CA ALA A 207 3.00 18.76 7.00
C ALA A 207 2.14 17.60 7.53
N GLY A 208 2.77 16.54 8.07
CA GLY A 208 2.02 15.39 8.64
C GLY A 208 1.24 15.74 9.91
N GLU A 209 1.73 16.76 10.63
CA GLU A 209 1.18 17.32 11.87
C GLU A 209 -0.10 18.18 11.66
N ASP A 210 -0.45 18.53 10.41
CA ASP A 210 -1.69 19.27 10.09
C ASP A 210 -2.97 18.41 10.29
N LEU A 211 -2.86 17.20 10.83
CA LEU A 211 -3.97 16.26 11.08
C LEU A 211 -4.41 16.18 12.56
N ASP A 212 -3.76 16.90 13.48
CA ASP A 212 -3.98 16.73 14.92
C ASP A 212 -5.04 17.62 15.58
N SER A 213 -5.46 18.73 14.97
CA SER A 213 -6.53 19.58 15.53
C SER A 213 -7.83 19.52 14.70
N GLU A 214 -8.97 19.37 15.38
CA GLU A 214 -10.28 19.21 14.72
C GLU A 214 -10.71 20.43 13.87
N ASP A 215 -10.14 21.61 14.14
CA ASP A 215 -10.33 22.82 13.33
C ASP A 215 -9.63 22.74 11.95
N THR A 216 -8.45 22.10 11.86
CA THR A 216 -7.79 21.83 10.57
C THR A 216 -8.60 20.83 9.74
N LEU A 217 -9.19 19.83 10.39
CA LEU A 217 -9.94 18.74 9.74
C LEU A 217 -11.09 19.23 8.86
N ARG A 218 -11.77 20.32 9.25
CA ARG A 218 -12.91 20.87 8.49
C ARG A 218 -12.50 21.81 7.35
N THR A 219 -11.33 22.43 7.46
CA THR A 219 -10.98 23.61 6.65
C THR A 219 -9.94 23.28 5.59
N GLU A 220 -8.87 22.57 5.96
CA GLU A 220 -7.68 22.35 5.11
C GLU A 220 -7.57 20.90 4.63
N ASN A 221 -7.97 19.90 5.44
CA ASN A 221 -7.83 18.46 5.12
C ASN A 221 -8.89 17.88 4.16
N LYS A 222 -9.57 18.73 3.40
CA LYS A 222 -10.67 18.37 2.47
C LYS A 222 -10.23 17.43 1.35
N TYR A 223 -8.96 17.51 0.94
CA TYR A 223 -8.34 16.67 -0.08
C TYR A 223 -8.34 15.19 0.28
N ILE A 224 -8.26 14.83 1.56
CA ILE A 224 -8.19 13.44 2.03
C ILE A 224 -9.54 12.75 1.86
N TYR A 225 -10.62 13.33 2.39
CA TYR A 225 -11.92 12.68 2.37
C TYR A 225 -12.62 12.77 1.02
N ASN A 226 -12.39 13.83 0.24
CA ASN A 226 -12.84 13.91 -1.15
C ASN A 226 -11.86 13.25 -2.16
N SER A 227 -10.86 12.50 -1.68
CA SER A 227 -9.93 11.76 -2.56
C SER A 227 -10.62 10.59 -3.28
N SER A 228 -10.10 10.29 -4.47
CA SER A 228 -10.39 9.06 -5.22
C SER A 228 -9.43 7.91 -4.85
N GLY A 229 -8.33 8.21 -4.18
CA GLY A 229 -7.35 7.25 -3.69
C GLY A 229 -6.36 7.94 -2.75
N ILE A 230 -5.79 7.16 -1.84
CA ILE A 230 -4.84 7.65 -0.83
C ILE A 230 -3.55 6.86 -0.96
N ILE A 231 -2.42 7.55 -0.93
CA ILE A 231 -1.07 6.97 -0.83
C ILE A 231 -0.54 7.36 0.55
N LEU A 232 -0.47 6.39 1.46
CA LEU A 232 0.08 6.54 2.80
C LEU A 232 1.55 6.14 2.78
N LEU A 233 2.42 7.14 2.91
CA LEU A 233 3.86 6.93 3.02
C LEU A 233 4.25 6.61 4.46
N LEU A 234 4.97 5.49 4.61
CA LEU A 234 5.59 5.06 5.85
C LEU A 234 7.10 5.11 5.70
N ASP A 235 7.78 5.66 6.70
CA ASP A 235 9.22 5.48 6.85
C ASP A 235 9.48 4.18 7.62
N PRO A 236 10.12 3.16 7.02
CA PRO A 236 10.40 1.91 7.74
C PRO A 236 11.31 2.13 8.95
N LEU A 237 12.15 3.16 8.95
CA LEU A 237 13.06 3.48 10.04
C LEU A 237 12.35 4.11 11.27
N GLN A 238 11.03 4.28 11.20
CA GLN A 238 10.17 4.67 12.31
C GLN A 238 9.45 3.46 12.97
N LEU A 239 9.54 2.26 12.39
CA LEU A 239 8.95 1.05 12.99
C LEU A 239 9.91 0.44 14.03
N PRO A 240 9.51 0.26 15.29
CA PRO A 240 10.41 -0.25 16.34
C PRO A 240 11.04 -1.61 16.02
N ALA A 241 10.28 -2.53 15.41
CA ALA A 241 10.80 -3.84 15.00
C ALA A 241 11.93 -3.74 13.97
N VAL A 242 11.75 -2.92 12.91
CA VAL A 242 12.77 -2.68 11.88
C VAL A 242 14.05 -2.10 12.49
N ARG A 243 13.91 -1.15 13.43
CA ARG A 243 15.05 -0.51 14.12
C ARG A 243 15.85 -1.49 14.99
N VAL A 244 15.25 -2.60 15.42
CA VAL A 244 15.92 -3.69 16.17
C VAL A 244 16.55 -4.74 15.23
N GLU A 245 15.98 -4.97 14.05
CA GLU A 245 16.53 -5.90 13.05
C GLU A 245 17.72 -5.31 12.27
N LEU A 246 17.78 -3.98 12.11
CA LEU A 246 18.85 -3.31 11.37
C LEU A 246 20.22 -3.41 12.09
N PRO A 247 21.34 -3.49 11.33
CA PRO A 247 22.69 -3.47 11.90
C PRO A 247 22.93 -2.25 12.81
N ALA A 248 23.60 -2.44 13.95
CA ALA A 248 23.76 -1.40 14.98
C ALA A 248 24.45 -0.11 14.52
N ASN A 249 25.18 -0.14 13.40
CA ASN A 249 25.83 1.04 12.79
C ASN A 249 24.95 1.74 11.74
N THR A 250 23.70 1.32 11.53
CA THR A 250 22.77 1.97 10.60
C THR A 250 22.29 3.31 11.18
N PRO A 251 22.50 4.45 10.50
CA PRO A 251 22.06 5.75 11.02
C PRO A 251 20.54 5.87 10.91
N LEU A 252 19.88 5.84 12.08
CA LEU A 252 18.43 5.97 12.22
C LEU A 252 18.00 7.44 12.41
N PRO A 253 16.81 7.84 11.93
CA PRO A 253 16.19 9.11 12.29
C PRO A 253 15.72 9.09 13.76
N GLY A 254 15.45 10.28 14.30
CA GLY A 254 14.73 10.43 15.57
C GLY A 254 13.33 9.84 15.49
N GLU A 255 12.82 9.35 16.62
CA GLU A 255 11.55 8.62 16.68
C GLU A 255 10.33 9.54 16.52
N ASN A 256 9.40 9.16 15.66
CA ASN A 256 8.13 9.84 15.46
C ASN A 256 6.94 8.88 15.55
N SER A 257 6.28 8.89 16.71
CA SER A 257 5.10 8.08 17.03
C SER A 257 3.80 8.55 16.34
N GLU A 258 3.77 9.69 15.64
CA GLU A 258 2.63 10.13 14.82
C GLU A 258 2.19 9.04 13.81
N THR A 259 3.14 8.23 13.37
CA THR A 259 3.02 7.21 12.32
C THR A 259 1.95 6.17 12.63
N GLU A 260 1.83 5.73 13.89
CA GLU A 260 0.84 4.71 14.29
C GLU A 260 -0.58 5.28 14.29
N TYR A 261 -0.77 6.46 14.90
CA TYR A 261 -2.08 7.13 15.00
C TYR A 261 -2.56 7.79 13.69
N LEU A 262 -1.69 7.94 12.69
CA LEU A 262 -2.02 8.61 11.42
C LEU A 262 -3.17 7.92 10.67
N LEU A 263 -3.17 6.60 10.63
CA LEU A 263 -4.21 5.84 9.94
C LEU A 263 -5.58 6.04 10.58
N GLU A 264 -5.63 6.05 11.91
CA GLU A 264 -6.87 6.18 12.67
C GLU A 264 -7.44 7.60 12.60
N ARG A 265 -6.57 8.62 12.67
CA ARG A 265 -6.95 10.02 12.42
C ARG A 265 -7.58 10.19 11.04
N VAL A 266 -6.98 9.59 10.00
CA VAL A 266 -7.51 9.61 8.64
C VAL A 266 -8.83 8.83 8.51
N ALA A 267 -8.96 7.67 9.15
CA ALA A 267 -10.19 6.89 9.14
C ALA A 267 -11.35 7.61 9.87
N LYS A 268 -11.06 8.25 11.02
CA LYS A 268 -12.00 9.11 11.77
C LYS A 268 -12.45 10.28 10.89
N LEU A 269 -11.52 11.01 10.27
CA LEU A 269 -11.79 12.14 9.37
C LEU A 269 -12.74 11.74 8.22
N ILE A 270 -12.41 10.67 7.49
CA ILE A 270 -13.21 10.23 6.32
C ILE A 270 -14.62 9.81 6.72
N ARG A 271 -14.81 9.23 7.93
CA ARG A 271 -16.13 8.87 8.43
C ARG A 271 -16.93 10.08 8.89
N MET A 272 -16.32 11.00 9.65
CA MET A 272 -16.96 12.23 10.11
C MET A 272 -17.42 13.10 8.94
N ALA A 273 -16.52 13.40 7.99
CA ALA A 273 -16.82 14.26 6.84
C ALA A 273 -17.93 13.71 5.93
N HIS A 274 -18.13 12.40 5.90
CA HIS A 274 -19.17 11.73 5.13
C HIS A 274 -20.42 11.33 5.95
N GLY A 275 -20.50 11.68 7.23
CA GLY A 275 -21.61 11.28 8.09
C GLY A 275 -21.79 9.75 8.16
N LYS A 276 -20.70 9.02 8.38
CA LYS A 276 -20.68 7.54 8.43
C LYS A 276 -20.46 7.05 9.85
N ARG A 277 -21.12 5.94 10.18
CA ARG A 277 -20.97 5.23 11.48
C ARG A 277 -19.53 4.74 11.64
N PRO A 278 -19.01 4.58 12.87
CA PRO A 278 -17.66 4.05 13.12
C PRO A 278 -17.36 2.72 12.41
N THR A 279 -18.35 1.82 12.33
CA THR A 279 -18.25 0.51 11.67
C THR A 279 -18.27 0.56 10.13
N TYR A 280 -18.26 1.74 9.51
CA TYR A 280 -18.23 1.86 8.05
C TYR A 280 -16.82 1.59 7.51
N LEU A 281 -16.68 0.53 6.72
CA LEU A 281 -15.48 0.27 5.91
C LEU A 281 -15.33 1.33 4.81
N ILE A 282 -14.20 2.02 4.82
CA ILE A 282 -13.87 3.09 3.87
C ILE A 282 -13.66 2.49 2.48
N LYS A 283 -14.33 3.06 1.48
CA LYS A 283 -14.31 2.59 0.08
C LYS A 283 -13.23 3.25 -0.79
N ILE A 284 -12.55 4.27 -0.25
CA ILE A 284 -11.42 4.91 -0.91
C ILE A 284 -10.24 3.91 -0.89
N PRO A 285 -9.63 3.57 -2.04
CA PRO A 285 -8.49 2.66 -2.08
C PRO A 285 -7.25 3.29 -1.43
N LEU A 286 -6.59 2.53 -0.58
CA LEU A 286 -5.43 2.96 0.21
C LEU A 286 -4.17 2.18 -0.17
N ALA A 287 -3.22 2.83 -0.83
CA ALA A 287 -1.89 2.30 -1.06
C ALA A 287 -1.00 2.63 0.15
N VAL A 288 -0.51 1.62 0.86
CA VAL A 288 0.41 1.74 2.00
C VAL A 288 1.82 1.49 1.49
N ALA A 289 2.65 2.52 1.44
CA ALA A 289 3.89 2.50 0.68
C ALA A 289 5.10 2.91 1.51
N PHE A 290 6.07 2.00 1.62
CA PHE A 290 7.32 2.25 2.32
C PHE A 290 8.28 3.02 1.43
N SER A 291 8.75 4.19 1.90
CA SER A 291 9.36 5.20 1.03
C SER A 291 10.89 5.23 1.00
N LYS A 292 11.54 4.51 1.92
CA LYS A 292 13.00 4.47 2.13
C LYS A 292 13.55 3.03 2.12
N MET A 293 13.07 2.19 1.19
CA MET A 293 13.44 0.76 1.15
C MET A 293 14.94 0.51 0.87
N ASP A 294 15.66 1.51 0.38
CA ASP A 294 17.13 1.49 0.29
C ASP A 294 17.82 1.36 1.66
N ALA A 295 17.20 1.85 2.73
CA ALA A 295 17.73 1.65 4.08
C ALA A 295 17.51 0.22 4.62
N LEU A 296 16.71 -0.60 3.92
CA LEU A 296 16.38 -1.97 4.31
C LEU A 296 17.08 -3.05 3.48
N GLU A 297 18.00 -2.70 2.56
CA GLU A 297 18.70 -3.69 1.72
C GLU A 297 19.29 -4.88 2.52
N PRO A 298 19.87 -4.71 3.73
CA PRO A 298 20.32 -5.84 4.56
C PRO A 298 19.22 -6.81 5.01
N LEU A 299 17.97 -6.36 5.13
CA LEU A 299 16.81 -7.17 5.54
C LEU A 299 16.05 -7.77 4.33
N LEU A 300 16.48 -7.40 3.12
CA LEU A 300 15.83 -7.71 1.85
C LEU A 300 16.73 -8.52 0.91
N GLU A 301 17.75 -9.23 1.41
CA GLU A 301 18.67 -9.99 0.56
C GLU A 301 17.94 -11.01 -0.36
N GLY A 302 18.04 -10.79 -1.67
CA GLY A 302 17.38 -11.62 -2.68
C GLY A 302 15.89 -11.32 -2.91
N SER A 303 15.34 -10.29 -2.25
CA SER A 303 13.97 -9.78 -2.44
C SER A 303 13.71 -9.27 -3.87
N SER A 304 12.44 -9.35 -4.29
CA SER A 304 11.92 -8.72 -5.52
C SER A 304 12.00 -7.19 -5.50
N LEU A 305 11.89 -6.60 -4.30
CA LEU A 305 11.83 -5.15 -4.05
C LEU A 305 13.12 -4.40 -4.44
N ASN A 306 14.27 -5.08 -4.44
CA ASN A 306 15.56 -4.47 -4.79
C ASN A 306 15.70 -4.09 -6.27
N TYR A 307 14.85 -4.65 -7.14
CA TYR A 307 14.86 -4.46 -8.58
C TYR A 307 13.74 -3.49 -9.02
N PRO A 308 13.87 -2.80 -10.16
CA PRO A 308 12.77 -2.01 -10.73
C PRO A 308 11.57 -2.87 -11.16
N SER A 309 10.37 -2.26 -11.22
CA SER A 309 9.17 -2.89 -11.77
C SER A 309 9.23 -3.08 -13.29
N GLN A 310 8.39 -3.96 -13.85
CA GLN A 310 8.25 -4.18 -15.31
C GLN A 310 6.83 -3.91 -15.80
N HIS A 311 6.33 -2.70 -15.53
CA HIS A 311 5.00 -2.23 -15.96
C HIS A 311 5.03 -1.60 -17.36
N ASP A 312 4.98 -2.43 -18.41
CA ASP A 312 4.98 -2.00 -19.82
C ASP A 312 3.55 -1.94 -20.40
N GLY A 313 2.94 -0.75 -20.39
CA GLY A 313 1.62 -0.45 -20.99
C GLY A 313 0.40 -1.08 -20.30
N ILE A 314 0.64 -2.04 -19.40
CA ILE A 314 -0.32 -2.64 -18.48
C ILE A 314 0.25 -2.65 -17.06
N PHE A 315 -0.65 -2.70 -16.07
CA PHE A 315 -0.29 -3.03 -14.71
C PHE A 315 -0.03 -4.54 -14.61
N ASP A 316 1.16 -4.95 -14.18
CA ASP A 316 1.48 -6.38 -14.04
C ASP A 316 0.93 -6.91 -12.71
N LEU A 317 -0.16 -7.68 -12.78
CA LEU A 317 -0.78 -8.25 -11.59
C LEU A 317 0.05 -9.36 -10.93
N ASN A 318 0.87 -10.10 -11.66
CA ASN A 318 1.68 -11.18 -11.08
C ASN A 318 2.88 -10.62 -10.31
N GLU A 319 3.53 -9.58 -10.86
CA GLU A 319 4.56 -8.85 -10.12
C GLU A 319 3.95 -8.13 -8.91
N PHE A 320 2.82 -7.42 -9.10
CA PHE A 320 2.12 -6.76 -7.99
C PHE A 320 1.71 -7.74 -6.88
N GLU A 321 1.09 -8.88 -7.19
CA GLU A 321 0.68 -9.86 -6.17
C GLU A 321 1.88 -10.46 -5.43
N SER A 322 2.99 -10.71 -6.12
CA SER A 322 4.24 -11.17 -5.50
C SER A 322 4.85 -10.11 -4.56
N VAL A 323 4.95 -8.86 -5.01
CA VAL A 323 5.54 -7.75 -4.24
C VAL A 323 4.65 -7.37 -3.06
N ASN A 324 3.33 -7.28 -3.26
CA ASN A 324 2.35 -7.03 -2.21
C ASN A 324 2.38 -8.14 -1.15
N GLY A 325 2.42 -9.42 -1.55
CA GLY A 325 2.50 -10.54 -0.61
C GLY A 325 3.79 -10.57 0.20
N GLU A 326 4.93 -10.23 -0.42
CA GLU A 326 6.21 -10.07 0.27
C GLU A 326 6.15 -8.92 1.30
N MET A 327 5.63 -7.76 0.90
CA MET A 327 5.44 -6.60 1.78
C MET A 327 4.41 -6.82 2.89
N GLU A 328 3.34 -7.57 2.62
CA GLU A 328 2.32 -7.90 3.63
C GLU A 328 2.91 -8.83 4.70
N SER A 329 3.69 -9.84 4.30
CA SER A 329 4.40 -10.70 5.25
C SER A 329 5.32 -9.89 6.15
N ARG A 330 6.12 -8.97 5.57
CA ARG A 330 6.97 -8.05 6.34
C ARG A 330 6.17 -7.11 7.24
N MET A 331 5.01 -6.63 6.80
CA MET A 331 4.13 -5.80 7.62
C MET A 331 3.51 -6.56 8.80
N ARG A 332 3.23 -7.86 8.67
CA ARG A 332 2.77 -8.70 9.80
C ARG A 332 3.88 -8.92 10.83
N GLU A 333 5.15 -8.93 10.41
CA GLU A 333 6.33 -8.97 11.28
C GLU A 333 6.63 -7.60 11.93
N TRP A 334 6.63 -6.51 11.16
CA TRP A 334 7.12 -5.20 11.60
C TRP A 334 6.06 -4.27 12.22
N ALA A 335 4.77 -4.41 11.85
CA ALA A 335 3.70 -3.47 12.22
C ALA A 335 2.31 -4.15 12.29
N GLY A 336 2.21 -5.25 13.03
CA GLY A 336 0.97 -6.04 13.15
C GLY A 336 -0.26 -5.25 13.64
N SER A 337 -0.10 -4.25 14.51
CA SER A 337 -1.16 -3.33 14.95
C SER A 337 -1.74 -2.54 13.76
N LEU A 338 -0.86 -2.00 12.93
CA LEU A 338 -1.22 -1.20 11.76
C LEU A 338 -1.97 -2.02 10.71
N ILE A 339 -1.62 -3.29 10.51
CA ILE A 339 -2.39 -4.21 9.65
C ILE A 339 -3.82 -4.41 10.17
N GLN A 340 -3.99 -4.70 11.46
CA GLN A 340 -5.34 -4.92 12.02
C GLN A 340 -6.21 -3.66 11.88
N SER A 341 -5.60 -2.49 12.06
CA SER A 341 -6.28 -1.20 11.83
C SER A 341 -6.56 -0.96 10.32
N LEU A 342 -5.71 -1.38 9.39
CA LEU A 342 -5.99 -1.33 7.94
C LEU A 342 -7.17 -2.23 7.54
N GLU A 343 -7.15 -3.48 7.98
CA GLU A 343 -8.20 -4.49 7.74
C GLU A 343 -9.55 -4.04 8.33
N HIS A 344 -9.55 -3.44 9.53
CA HIS A 344 -10.76 -2.91 10.17
C HIS A 344 -11.30 -1.63 9.52
N ASN A 345 -10.44 -0.79 8.94
CA ASN A 345 -10.85 0.55 8.47
C ASN A 345 -11.11 0.64 6.95
N PHE A 346 -10.40 -0.09 6.10
CA PHE A 346 -10.40 0.11 4.64
C PHE A 346 -10.78 -1.14 3.84
N LYS A 347 -11.82 -1.02 3.00
CA LYS A 347 -12.33 -2.13 2.15
C LYS A 347 -11.32 -2.58 1.07
N SER A 348 -10.36 -1.73 0.69
CA SER A 348 -9.36 -2.05 -0.33
C SER A 348 -8.06 -1.33 -0.02
N HIS A 349 -7.09 -2.06 0.50
CA HIS A 349 -5.71 -1.60 0.66
C HIS A 349 -4.75 -2.47 -0.16
N ALA A 350 -3.49 -2.06 -0.25
CA ALA A 350 -2.37 -2.82 -0.80
C ALA A 350 -1.04 -2.27 -0.26
N PHE A 351 0.01 -3.10 -0.23
CA PHE A 351 1.33 -2.77 0.30
C PHE A 351 2.37 -2.64 -0.81
N PHE A 352 3.22 -1.62 -0.70
CA PHE A 352 4.27 -1.29 -1.67
C PHE A 352 5.58 -0.95 -0.96
N GLY A 353 6.70 -1.18 -1.63
CA GLY A 353 8.01 -0.76 -1.16
C GLY A 353 8.80 -0.09 -2.29
N PHE A 354 9.17 1.17 -2.08
CA PHE A 354 9.93 1.96 -3.05
C PHE A 354 11.10 2.70 -2.39
N THR A 355 11.96 3.30 -3.23
CA THR A 355 12.86 4.35 -2.78
C THR A 355 12.84 5.50 -3.79
N ALA A 356 12.55 6.71 -3.29
CA ALA A 356 12.50 7.91 -4.14
C ALA A 356 13.91 8.38 -4.52
N LEU A 357 14.86 8.34 -3.57
CA LEU A 357 16.23 8.80 -3.79
C LEU A 357 17.19 7.68 -4.22
N GLY A 358 16.99 6.45 -3.75
CA GLY A 358 17.94 5.35 -3.95
C GLY A 358 19.22 5.45 -3.12
N CYS A 359 19.22 6.32 -2.10
CA CYS A 359 20.29 6.49 -1.12
C CYS A 359 19.77 7.24 0.12
N ASN A 360 20.26 6.86 1.31
CA ASN A 360 20.08 7.63 2.53
C ASN A 360 21.13 8.77 2.56
N PRO A 361 20.71 10.06 2.62
CA PRO A 361 21.62 11.20 2.56
C PRO A 361 22.37 11.48 3.88
N HIS A 362 22.15 10.69 4.94
CA HIS A 362 22.94 10.67 6.18
C HIS A 362 23.19 12.05 6.83
N GLY A 363 22.18 12.94 6.80
CA GLY A 363 22.28 14.30 7.36
C GLY A 363 23.07 15.32 6.52
N SER A 364 23.81 14.88 5.51
CA SER A 364 24.64 15.74 4.63
C SER A 364 23.86 16.75 3.78
N GLN A 365 22.53 16.63 3.74
CA GLN A 365 21.60 17.35 2.85
C GLN A 365 21.84 17.12 1.33
N LYS A 366 22.83 16.31 0.93
CA LYS A 366 23.20 16.07 -0.48
C LYS A 366 22.75 14.69 -0.99
N ILE A 367 22.58 14.60 -2.31
CA ILE A 367 22.16 13.40 -3.04
C ILE A 367 23.26 13.01 -4.05
N ASP A 368 24.20 12.15 -3.67
CA ASP A 368 25.34 11.78 -4.53
C ASP A 368 24.90 11.28 -5.91
N LYS A 369 24.04 10.26 -5.91
CA LYS A 369 23.52 9.62 -7.12
C LYS A 369 22.09 9.12 -6.88
N LEU A 370 21.13 9.82 -7.47
CA LEU A 370 19.73 9.42 -7.54
C LEU A 370 19.59 8.05 -8.22
N ARG A 371 18.91 7.09 -7.58
CA ARG A 371 18.61 5.74 -8.09
C ARG A 371 17.18 5.28 -7.71
N PRO A 372 16.12 5.91 -8.23
CA PRO A 372 14.75 5.59 -7.81
C PRO A 372 14.36 4.16 -8.19
N ARG A 373 13.59 3.47 -7.33
CA ARG A 373 13.02 2.14 -7.60
C ARG A 373 11.56 2.09 -7.14
N ARG A 374 10.67 1.52 -7.96
CA ARG A 374 9.25 1.21 -7.65
C ARG A 374 8.37 2.41 -7.21
N VAL A 375 8.83 3.64 -7.46
CA VAL A 375 8.13 4.89 -7.09
C VAL A 375 6.77 5.01 -7.80
N GLU A 376 6.69 4.45 -9.00
CA GLU A 376 5.52 4.42 -9.86
C GLU A 376 4.39 3.51 -9.38
N GLU A 377 4.68 2.45 -8.59
CA GLU A 377 3.70 1.39 -8.31
C GLU A 377 2.46 1.81 -7.53
N PRO A 378 2.54 2.59 -6.42
CA PRO A 378 1.35 2.99 -5.66
C PRO A 378 0.39 3.85 -6.52
N PHE A 379 0.96 4.63 -7.43
CA PHE A 379 0.23 5.48 -8.37
C PHE A 379 -0.39 4.66 -9.51
N LEU A 380 0.36 3.74 -10.11
CA LEU A 380 -0.14 2.84 -11.16
C LEU A 380 -1.27 1.93 -10.64
N TRP A 381 -1.15 1.40 -9.42
CA TRP A 381 -2.23 0.64 -8.77
C TRP A 381 -3.51 1.47 -8.61
N LEU A 382 -3.42 2.75 -8.24
CA LEU A 382 -4.58 3.64 -8.18
C LEU A 382 -5.19 3.88 -9.58
N LEU A 383 -4.37 4.09 -10.62
CA LEU A 383 -4.85 4.20 -12.00
C LEU A 383 -5.55 2.92 -12.48
N TRP A 384 -5.04 1.74 -12.09
CA TRP A 384 -5.64 0.44 -12.39
C TRP A 384 -6.97 0.24 -11.64
N LYS A 385 -7.04 0.58 -10.34
CA LYS A 385 -8.29 0.54 -9.55
C LYS A 385 -9.41 1.41 -10.17
N HIS A 386 -9.06 2.55 -10.77
CA HIS A 386 -9.98 3.42 -11.52
C HIS A 386 -10.15 3.05 -13.00
N LYS A 387 -9.55 1.92 -13.45
CA LYS A 387 -9.66 1.32 -14.79
C LYS A 387 -9.13 2.19 -15.93
N LEU A 388 -8.16 3.06 -15.63
CA LEU A 388 -7.49 3.93 -16.59
C LEU A 388 -6.36 3.21 -17.33
N ILE A 389 -5.72 2.24 -16.67
CA ILE A 389 -4.78 1.30 -17.26
C ILE A 389 -5.34 -0.12 -17.15
N GLY A 390 -4.95 -0.99 -18.10
CA GLY A 390 -5.35 -2.39 -18.12
C GLY A 390 -4.36 -3.30 -17.40
N ASP A 391 -4.65 -4.60 -17.42
CA ASP A 391 -3.84 -5.69 -16.87
C ASP A 391 -3.84 -6.91 -17.82
N GLN A 392 -3.13 -8.00 -17.48
CA GLN A 392 -3.09 -9.20 -18.35
C GLN A 392 -4.47 -9.85 -18.55
N THR A 393 -5.38 -9.76 -17.58
CA THR A 393 -6.73 -10.32 -17.68
C THR A 393 -7.63 -9.46 -18.57
N PHE A 394 -7.41 -8.14 -18.62
CA PHE A 394 -8.10 -7.25 -19.54
C PHE A 394 -7.85 -7.64 -21.01
N LEU A 395 -6.62 -8.05 -21.36
CA LEU A 395 -6.28 -8.55 -22.69
C LEU A 395 -6.98 -9.88 -23.00
N SER A 396 -7.01 -10.84 -22.06
CA SER A 396 -7.68 -12.13 -22.29
C SER A 396 -9.21 -11.98 -22.39
N GLN A 397 -9.82 -11.11 -21.58
CA GLN A 397 -11.25 -10.78 -21.70
C GLN A 397 -11.59 -10.05 -22.99
N LEU A 398 -10.70 -9.19 -23.51
CA LEU A 398 -10.89 -8.52 -24.79
C LEU A 398 -10.82 -9.52 -25.95
N LEU A 399 -9.87 -10.46 -25.93
CA LEU A 399 -9.76 -11.54 -26.93
C LEU A 399 -10.97 -12.48 -26.89
N LEU A 400 -11.52 -12.78 -25.70
CA LEU A 400 -12.76 -13.53 -25.55
C LEU A 400 -13.98 -12.78 -26.12
N LYS A 401 -14.07 -11.47 -25.89
CA LYS A 401 -15.13 -10.60 -26.46
C LYS A 401 -15.00 -10.34 -27.96
N LEU A 402 -13.85 -10.63 -28.56
CA LEU A 402 -13.60 -10.53 -30.01
C LEU A 402 -13.89 -11.82 -30.78
N ARG A 403 -14.36 -12.89 -30.12
CA ARG A 403 -14.99 -14.02 -30.84
C ARG A 403 -16.31 -13.54 -31.47
N PRO A 404 -16.55 -13.74 -32.79
CA PRO A 404 -17.79 -13.35 -33.41
C PRO A 404 -18.94 -14.22 -32.90
N PHE A 405 -19.78 -13.67 -32.04
CA PHE A 405 -21.09 -14.24 -31.74
C PHE A 405 -21.91 -14.29 -33.04
N LYS A 406 -22.30 -15.48 -33.48
CA LYS A 406 -23.33 -15.64 -34.54
C LYS A 406 -24.68 -15.22 -33.95
N ILE A 407 -24.94 -13.91 -33.94
CA ILE A 407 -26.27 -13.38 -33.64
C ILE A 407 -27.20 -13.78 -34.78
N SER A 408 -28.25 -14.54 -34.47
CA SER A 408 -29.28 -14.87 -35.47
C SER A 408 -30.04 -13.59 -35.86
N VAL A 409 -30.31 -13.43 -37.16
CA VAL A 409 -30.85 -12.20 -37.78
C VAL A 409 -32.29 -11.87 -37.31
N PHE A 410 -32.92 -12.77 -36.55
CA PHE A 410 -34.34 -12.72 -36.20
C PHE A 410 -34.75 -11.77 -35.05
N MET A 411 -33.82 -11.10 -34.38
CA MET A 411 -34.10 -10.30 -33.16
C MET A 411 -33.77 -8.80 -33.25
N LEU A 412 -33.80 -8.21 -34.46
CA LEU A 412 -33.71 -6.75 -34.65
C LEU A 412 -35.04 -6.05 -34.99
N GLY A 413 -36.06 -6.79 -35.44
CA GLY A 413 -37.30 -6.19 -35.98
C GLY A 413 -38.28 -5.62 -34.95
N VAL A 414 -38.30 -6.13 -33.71
CA VAL A 414 -39.40 -5.86 -32.76
C VAL A 414 -39.17 -4.64 -31.87
N VAL A 415 -37.92 -4.31 -31.53
CA VAL A 415 -37.60 -3.25 -30.56
C VAL A 415 -37.66 -1.85 -31.17
N PHE A 416 -37.45 -1.71 -32.48
CA PHE A 416 -37.47 -0.40 -33.16
C PHE A 416 -38.87 0.17 -33.43
N GLY A 417 -39.93 -0.65 -33.34
CA GLY A 417 -41.31 -0.23 -33.65
C GLY A 417 -42.04 0.50 -32.51
N LEU A 418 -41.54 0.45 -31.27
CA LEU A 418 -42.29 0.88 -30.07
C LEU A 418 -41.86 2.21 -29.45
N VAL A 419 -40.79 2.85 -29.95
CA VAL A 419 -40.23 4.09 -29.37
C VAL A 419 -40.66 5.35 -30.14
N ILE A 420 -41.19 5.21 -31.35
CA ILE A 420 -41.61 6.34 -32.20
C ILE A 420 -43.10 6.73 -31.96
N SER A 421 -43.91 5.80 -31.45
CA SER A 421 -45.37 5.94 -31.29
C SER A 421 -45.84 6.79 -30.09
N VAL A 422 -44.92 7.34 -29.29
CA VAL A 422 -45.22 8.02 -28.00
C VAL A 422 -44.89 9.53 -28.05
N LEU A 423 -44.51 10.06 -29.22
CA LEU A 423 -44.12 11.48 -29.40
C LEU A 423 -45.04 12.28 -30.34
N LEU A 424 -46.14 11.70 -30.81
CA LEU A 424 -47.14 12.36 -31.67
C LEU A 424 -48.58 11.96 -31.31
N VAL A 425 -49.10 12.52 -30.21
CA VAL A 425 -50.52 12.85 -29.90
C VAL A 425 -50.52 13.52 -28.51
N GLY A 426 -51.36 14.54 -28.29
CA GLY A 426 -51.59 15.08 -26.94
C GLY A 426 -51.27 16.57 -26.71
N ILE A 427 -51.70 17.46 -27.61
CA ILE A 427 -52.04 18.83 -27.21
C ILE A 427 -53.57 18.85 -27.03
N GLY A 428 -54.02 19.17 -25.81
CA GLY A 428 -55.43 19.21 -25.42
C GLY A 428 -55.54 19.86 -24.04
N GLU A 429 -56.44 20.84 -23.91
CA GLU A 429 -56.45 21.84 -22.85
C GLU A 429 -57.61 21.64 -21.84
N VAL A 430 -57.71 22.52 -20.84
CA VAL A 430 -58.87 22.82 -19.98
C VAL A 430 -59.00 22.08 -18.62
N LEU A 431 -58.73 22.87 -17.57
CA LEU A 431 -59.42 23.01 -16.27
C LEU A 431 -60.38 21.90 -15.76
N LEU A 432 -60.18 21.46 -14.51
CA LEU A 432 -61.00 21.87 -13.35
C LEU A 432 -60.52 21.25 -12.02
N SER A 433 -60.63 22.02 -10.93
CA SER A 433 -60.63 21.52 -9.53
C SER A 433 -62.10 21.46 -9.05
N PRO A 434 -62.46 20.62 -8.04
CA PRO A 434 -62.46 21.14 -6.67
C PRO A 434 -62.33 20.13 -5.48
N THR A 435 -61.61 20.56 -4.42
CA THR A 435 -61.93 20.46 -2.96
C THR A 435 -62.15 19.14 -2.18
N TYR A 436 -61.75 19.19 -0.89
CA TYR A 436 -62.22 18.44 0.31
C TYR A 436 -61.81 16.94 0.46
N VAL A 437 -61.66 16.36 1.67
CA VAL A 437 -61.82 16.87 3.07
C VAL A 437 -60.74 16.28 4.04
N TYR A 438 -60.69 16.77 5.29
CA TYR A 438 -59.76 16.39 6.39
C TYR A 438 -60.18 15.14 7.21
N GLU A 439 -59.24 14.49 7.91
CA GLU A 439 -59.23 14.25 9.39
C GLU A 439 -57.82 13.75 9.84
N LYS A 440 -57.18 14.35 10.88
CA LYS A 440 -57.02 13.93 12.31
C LYS A 440 -56.17 12.66 12.55
N THR A 441 -55.32 12.53 13.58
CA THR A 441 -54.71 13.41 14.63
C THR A 441 -53.28 12.86 14.92
N ASP A 442 -52.47 13.05 15.99
CA ASP A 442 -52.52 13.65 17.35
C ASP A 442 -51.11 14.26 17.65
N GLU A 443 -50.99 15.56 17.97
CA GLU A 443 -50.76 16.14 19.31
C GLU A 443 -49.30 16.14 19.86
N LEU A 444 -49.08 16.89 20.95
CA LEU A 444 -47.82 17.51 21.41
C LEU A 444 -47.56 17.10 22.91
N PRO A 445 -46.50 17.53 23.66
CA PRO A 445 -45.81 18.82 23.55
C PRO A 445 -44.28 18.89 23.82
N VAL A 446 -43.73 20.06 23.44
CA VAL A 446 -42.46 20.60 23.94
C VAL A 446 -42.69 21.30 25.30
N ARG A 447 -41.70 21.28 26.21
CA ARG A 447 -41.62 22.22 27.34
C ARG A 447 -40.41 23.14 27.21
N LEU A 448 -40.63 24.43 27.51
CA LEU A 448 -39.63 25.47 27.68
C LEU A 448 -39.87 26.15 29.03
N VAL A 449 -38.81 26.35 29.81
CA VAL A 449 -38.62 27.47 30.76
C VAL A 449 -37.10 27.63 31.00
N PRO A 450 -36.62 28.80 31.45
CA PRO A 450 -35.25 29.27 31.17
C PRO A 450 -34.33 29.24 32.39
N ASP A 451 -33.11 29.78 32.24
CA ASP A 451 -32.55 30.67 33.26
C ASP A 451 -31.70 31.79 32.61
N ASP A 452 -31.45 32.84 33.39
CA ASP A 452 -30.82 34.10 33.00
C ASP A 452 -29.34 34.20 33.47
N SER A 453 -28.74 35.35 33.15
CA SER A 453 -27.69 36.05 33.93
C SER A 453 -26.24 36.11 33.40
N VAL A 454 -25.79 37.37 33.33
CA VAL A 454 -24.50 37.98 32.96
C VAL A 454 -24.57 39.41 33.59
N PRO A 455 -23.50 40.16 33.95
CA PRO A 455 -22.04 39.90 33.98
C PRO A 455 -21.38 40.17 35.37
N ARG A 456 -20.04 40.14 35.44
CA ARG A 456 -19.19 41.33 35.78
C ARG A 456 -17.69 41.08 35.53
N ARG A 457 -16.89 42.15 35.56
CA ARG A 457 -15.45 42.24 35.24
C ARG A 457 -14.65 42.86 36.40
N PHE A 458 -13.30 42.82 36.24
CA PHE A 458 -12.26 43.75 36.76
C PHE A 458 -11.61 43.40 38.12
N PRO A 459 -10.39 43.93 38.44
CA PRO A 459 -9.52 44.85 37.68
C PRO A 459 -8.07 44.34 37.43
N VAL A 460 -7.13 45.24 37.09
CA VAL A 460 -5.69 45.00 36.80
C VAL A 460 -4.80 45.90 37.67
N THR A 461 -3.68 45.35 38.18
CA THR A 461 -2.41 45.98 38.60
C THR A 461 -1.28 44.97 38.28
N GLY A 462 0.00 45.27 38.04
CA GLY A 462 0.93 46.26 38.63
C GLY A 462 1.79 45.55 39.70
N ALA A 463 3.14 45.53 39.69
CA ALA A 463 4.14 46.28 38.91
C ALA A 463 5.50 45.50 38.75
N GLU A 464 6.58 46.20 38.39
CA GLU A 464 7.90 45.67 37.98
C GLU A 464 8.85 45.31 39.14
N LYS A 465 9.83 44.41 38.89
CA LYS A 465 11.30 44.73 38.93
C LYS A 465 12.22 43.55 38.58
N GLN A 466 13.49 43.88 38.30
CA GLN A 466 14.59 42.98 37.88
C GLN A 466 15.91 43.42 38.60
N PRO A 467 17.09 42.79 38.37
CA PRO A 467 17.66 41.70 39.15
C PRO A 467 18.89 42.09 40.01
N SER A 468 19.40 41.16 40.84
CA SER A 468 20.72 41.29 41.48
C SER A 468 21.47 39.95 41.64
N THR A 469 22.79 40.03 41.42
CA THR A 469 23.84 39.01 41.33
C THR A 469 24.23 38.26 42.62
N LEU A 470 24.77 37.03 42.45
CA LEU A 470 26.02 36.41 43.01
C LEU A 470 26.66 36.96 44.32
N PRO A 471 27.37 36.13 45.15
CA PRO A 471 28.32 35.08 44.71
C PRO A 471 28.32 33.76 45.54
N SER A 472 29.44 33.02 45.50
CA SER A 472 29.62 31.63 45.96
C SER A 472 30.80 31.46 46.97
N VAL A 473 31.55 30.34 46.91
CA VAL A 473 32.77 29.97 47.67
C VAL A 473 32.54 29.55 49.17
N PRO A 474 33.47 28.87 49.89
CA PRO A 474 33.36 27.40 50.07
C PRO A 474 33.55 26.86 51.51
N ILE A 475 33.09 25.63 51.81
CA ILE A 475 33.57 24.83 52.96
C ILE A 475 33.68 23.33 52.59
N GLU A 476 34.83 22.72 52.90
CA GLU A 476 35.10 21.26 52.87
C GLU A 476 35.45 20.78 54.32
N PRO A 477 35.66 19.49 54.63
CA PRO A 477 34.68 18.77 55.45
C PRO A 477 35.18 18.28 56.82
N PRO A 478 34.27 17.98 57.77
CA PRO A 478 34.55 17.10 58.90
C PRO A 478 34.30 15.62 58.56
N LYS A 479 35.10 14.72 59.15
CA LYS A 479 35.07 13.27 58.96
C LYS A 479 34.06 12.60 59.91
N GLY A 480 33.37 11.53 59.50
CA GLY A 480 32.72 10.63 60.48
C GLY A 480 31.68 9.64 59.96
N VAL A 481 32.06 8.35 59.93
CA VAL A 481 31.19 7.15 59.96
C VAL A 481 30.12 6.98 58.86
N VAL A 482 30.32 5.96 58.03
CA VAL A 482 29.37 5.52 56.99
C VAL A 482 28.13 4.87 57.62
N LYS A 483 26.93 5.25 57.13
CA LYS A 483 25.76 4.36 57.10
C LYS A 483 25.46 4.02 55.63
N ALA A 484 25.17 2.75 55.36
CA ALA A 484 24.84 2.29 54.01
C ALA A 484 23.50 2.87 53.55
N VAL A 485 23.45 3.36 52.32
CA VAL A 485 22.22 3.80 51.64
C VAL A 485 21.59 2.58 50.96
N PRO A 486 20.27 2.32 51.10
CA PRO A 486 19.60 1.25 50.35
C PRO A 486 19.73 1.48 48.84
N SER A 487 20.06 0.44 48.09
CA SER A 487 20.24 0.53 46.64
C SER A 487 18.89 0.72 45.93
N LEU A 488 18.72 1.86 45.26
CA LEU A 488 17.64 2.05 44.29
C LEU A 488 17.91 1.23 43.02
N GLN A 489 17.64 -0.08 43.08
CA GLN A 489 17.60 -0.93 41.90
C GLN A 489 16.24 -0.79 41.21
N SER A 490 16.22 -0.58 39.89
CA SER A 490 14.95 -0.51 39.15
C SER A 490 14.25 -1.88 39.11
N PRO A 491 12.91 -1.93 38.93
CA PRO A 491 12.17 -3.19 38.79
C PRO A 491 12.74 -4.11 37.70
N VAL A 492 13.21 -3.51 36.61
CA VAL A 492 13.76 -4.22 35.45
C VAL A 492 15.15 -4.81 35.75
N GLU A 493 15.99 -4.09 36.48
CA GLU A 493 17.30 -4.58 36.93
C GLU A 493 17.17 -5.66 38.00
N PHE A 494 16.17 -5.55 38.88
CA PHE A 494 15.85 -6.56 39.88
C PHE A 494 15.48 -7.90 39.23
N VAL A 495 14.61 -7.88 38.20
CA VAL A 495 14.26 -9.09 37.42
C VAL A 495 15.46 -9.63 36.66
N ARG A 496 16.34 -8.77 36.12
CA ARG A 496 17.60 -9.22 35.50
C ARG A 496 18.54 -9.90 36.50
N ALA A 497 18.66 -9.38 37.72
CA ALA A 497 19.45 -9.99 38.78
C ALA A 497 18.89 -11.37 39.17
N TYR A 498 17.57 -11.50 39.33
CA TYR A 498 16.91 -12.78 39.62
C TYR A 498 17.25 -13.88 38.60
N TYR A 499 17.16 -13.58 37.30
CA TYR A 499 17.55 -14.55 36.27
C TYR A 499 19.08 -14.73 36.13
N ALA A 500 19.90 -13.80 36.65
CA ALA A 500 21.34 -14.00 36.76
C ALA A 500 21.68 -14.99 37.90
N ASP A 501 20.98 -14.94 39.04
CA ASP A 501 21.13 -15.92 40.13
C ASP A 501 20.83 -17.34 39.63
N ILE A 502 19.75 -17.51 38.87
CA ILE A 502 19.33 -18.79 38.26
C ILE A 502 20.42 -19.35 37.31
N ASN A 503 21.15 -18.49 36.59
CA ASN A 503 22.27 -18.92 35.75
C ASN A 503 23.55 -19.20 36.54
N GLY A 504 23.78 -18.48 37.64
CA GLY A 504 24.92 -18.71 38.53
C GLY A 504 24.73 -19.93 39.44
N GLY A 505 23.50 -20.43 39.58
CA GLY A 505 23.15 -21.47 40.55
C GLY A 505 23.01 -20.96 41.98
N ASP A 506 22.91 -19.64 42.21
CA ASP A 506 22.74 -19.06 43.54
C ASP A 506 21.26 -19.14 43.99
N VAL A 507 20.90 -20.35 44.39
CA VAL A 507 19.59 -20.73 44.93
C VAL A 507 19.16 -19.80 46.07
N GLU A 508 20.06 -19.46 47.00
CA GLU A 508 19.73 -18.65 48.17
C GLU A 508 19.52 -17.17 47.80
N SER A 509 20.29 -16.63 46.85
CA SER A 509 20.07 -15.29 46.29
C SER A 509 18.77 -15.20 45.48
N ALA A 510 18.39 -16.26 44.76
CA ALA A 510 17.12 -16.34 44.04
C ALA A 510 15.92 -16.42 45.00
N ILE A 511 15.97 -17.27 46.02
CA ILE A 511 14.90 -17.44 47.03
C ILE A 511 14.66 -16.13 47.80
N ARG A 512 15.72 -15.44 48.24
CA ARG A 512 15.62 -14.14 48.96
C ARG A 512 15.04 -12.98 48.12
N LYS A 513 14.81 -13.17 46.82
CA LYS A 513 14.11 -12.21 45.95
C LYS A 513 12.60 -12.43 45.89
N TRP A 514 12.05 -13.49 46.48
CA TRP A 514 10.61 -13.67 46.60
C TRP A 514 10.06 -13.14 47.93
N LYS A 515 8.80 -12.72 47.95
CA LYS A 515 8.05 -12.34 49.17
C LYS A 515 7.51 -13.57 49.90
N SER A 516 7.19 -14.63 49.15
CA SER A 516 6.72 -15.92 49.67
C SER A 516 7.13 -17.05 48.71
N PRO A 517 8.40 -17.49 48.74
CA PRO A 517 8.91 -18.51 47.81
C PRO A 517 8.30 -19.89 48.05
N ASN A 518 8.00 -20.62 46.97
CA ASN A 518 7.94 -22.08 47.04
C ASN A 518 9.37 -22.62 46.89
N GLU A 519 10.08 -22.71 48.02
CA GLU A 519 11.50 -23.09 48.02
C GLU A 519 11.78 -24.43 47.34
N VAL A 520 10.94 -25.44 47.53
CA VAL A 520 11.13 -26.77 46.93
C VAL A 520 11.08 -26.68 45.41
N GLN A 521 10.08 -25.98 44.85
CA GLN A 521 9.96 -25.78 43.40
C GLN A 521 11.10 -24.94 42.83
N LEU A 522 11.54 -23.89 43.55
CA LEU A 522 12.65 -23.03 43.11
C LEU A 522 13.99 -23.77 43.15
N ARG A 523 14.25 -24.58 44.18
CA ARG A 523 15.45 -25.44 44.29
C ARG A 523 15.51 -26.40 43.11
N THR A 524 14.47 -27.19 42.87
CA THR A 524 14.40 -28.11 41.71
C THR A 524 14.56 -27.38 40.37
N LEU A 525 13.90 -26.23 40.17
CA LEU A 525 13.96 -25.49 38.91
C LEU A 525 15.39 -24.98 38.60
N ILE A 526 16.12 -24.51 39.62
CA ILE A 526 17.51 -24.06 39.46
C ILE A 526 18.47 -25.24 39.31
N GLU A 527 18.27 -26.31 40.08
CA GLU A 527 19.06 -27.55 39.99
C GLU A 527 18.89 -28.25 38.63
N GLU A 528 17.68 -28.27 38.05
CA GLU A 528 17.44 -28.80 36.70
C GLU A 528 17.86 -27.83 35.58
N SER A 529 18.03 -26.54 35.85
CA SER A 529 18.45 -25.56 34.83
C SER A 529 19.85 -25.87 34.28
N GLN A 530 19.99 -25.84 32.95
CA GLN A 530 21.29 -25.76 32.27
C GLN A 530 21.65 -24.30 31.94
N TRP A 531 20.66 -23.49 31.54
CA TRP A 531 20.76 -22.04 31.37
C TRP A 531 19.36 -21.43 31.20
N VAL A 532 19.23 -20.13 31.51
CA VAL A 532 18.05 -19.30 31.21
C VAL A 532 18.52 -17.97 30.61
N LYS A 533 17.81 -17.45 29.61
CA LYS A 533 18.11 -16.18 28.96
C LYS A 533 16.85 -15.32 28.88
N ILE A 534 16.90 -14.11 29.41
CA ILE A 534 15.88 -13.08 29.13
C ILE A 534 15.98 -12.73 27.65
N ASN A 535 14.89 -12.97 26.90
CA ASN A 535 14.69 -12.48 25.55
C ASN A 535 14.23 -11.01 25.59
N ARG A 536 13.29 -10.72 26.49
CA ARG A 536 12.66 -9.40 26.68
C ARG A 536 12.25 -9.23 28.14
N VAL A 537 12.33 -8.00 28.64
CA VAL A 537 11.74 -7.56 29.91
C VAL A 537 11.16 -6.17 29.70
N THR A 538 9.93 -5.91 30.18
CA THR A 538 9.22 -4.64 29.93
C THR A 538 8.31 -4.31 31.11
N LEU A 539 8.47 -3.11 31.69
CA LEU A 539 7.62 -2.60 32.76
C LEU A 539 6.24 -2.21 32.20
N LEU A 540 5.16 -2.68 32.81
CA LEU A 540 3.78 -2.45 32.36
C LEU A 540 3.09 -1.29 33.08
N THR A 541 3.43 -1.04 34.34
CA THR A 541 2.82 0.01 35.18
C THR A 541 3.82 1.11 35.56
N ARG A 542 3.32 2.30 35.92
CA ARG A 542 4.18 3.45 36.29
C ARG A 542 4.72 3.28 37.72
N GLU A 543 5.99 3.64 37.95
CA GLU A 543 6.72 3.51 39.25
C GLU A 543 6.22 4.44 40.40
N ARG A 544 4.91 4.69 40.51
CA ARG A 544 4.29 5.51 41.57
C ARG A 544 3.54 4.69 42.63
N SER A 545 3.72 3.37 42.63
CA SER A 545 3.07 2.44 43.54
C SER A 545 4.09 1.48 44.16
N ASP A 546 3.79 0.99 45.37
CA ASP A 546 4.61 -0.02 46.06
C ASP A 546 4.47 -1.44 45.47
N SER A 547 3.63 -1.59 44.44
CA SER A 547 3.52 -2.77 43.58
C SER A 547 3.64 -2.34 42.10
N VAL A 548 4.35 -3.12 41.28
CA VAL A 548 4.52 -2.91 39.82
C VAL A 548 4.48 -4.22 39.05
N GLU A 549 4.03 -4.16 37.80
CA GLU A 549 3.95 -5.32 36.90
C GLU A 549 5.06 -5.27 35.85
N VAL A 550 5.74 -6.39 35.65
CA VAL A 550 6.83 -6.54 34.67
C VAL A 550 6.54 -7.75 33.77
N SER A 551 6.31 -7.51 32.49
CA SER A 551 6.29 -8.58 31.49
C SER A 551 7.69 -9.08 31.22
N VAL A 552 7.85 -10.41 31.09
CA VAL A 552 9.11 -11.04 30.72
C VAL A 552 8.88 -12.15 29.69
N GLU A 553 9.81 -12.25 28.74
CA GLU A 553 9.99 -13.40 27.85
C GLU A 553 11.35 -14.02 28.15
N VAL A 554 11.38 -15.32 28.45
CA VAL A 554 12.62 -16.07 28.71
C VAL A 554 12.72 -17.30 27.81
N SER A 555 13.92 -17.58 27.31
CA SER A 555 14.28 -18.89 26.76
C SER A 555 15.08 -19.64 27.82
N GLY A 556 15.03 -20.97 27.85
CA GLY A 556 15.88 -21.75 28.76
C GLY A 556 15.97 -23.20 28.35
N LYS A 557 16.85 -23.95 29.01
CA LYS A 557 17.02 -25.38 28.78
C LYS A 557 17.24 -26.10 30.10
N GLN A 558 16.44 -27.13 30.37
CA GLN A 558 16.65 -28.05 31.49
C GLN A 558 17.68 -29.13 31.11
N LYS A 559 18.43 -29.63 32.10
CA LYS A 559 19.38 -30.75 31.99
C LYS A 559 18.70 -32.05 31.54
N SER A 560 17.46 -32.26 31.98
CA SER A 560 16.59 -33.38 31.62
C SER A 560 16.04 -33.30 30.19
N GLN A 561 16.06 -32.13 29.53
CA GLN A 561 15.47 -31.92 28.21
C GLN A 561 16.49 -31.77 27.07
N ARG A 562 16.14 -32.30 25.90
CA ARG A 562 16.98 -32.21 24.68
C ARG A 562 16.88 -30.84 24.00
N THR A 563 15.70 -30.23 24.04
CA THR A 563 15.37 -28.95 23.38
C THR A 563 15.41 -27.79 24.37
N GLN A 564 15.67 -26.58 23.87
CA GLN A 564 15.35 -25.36 24.62
C GLN A 564 13.83 -25.13 24.58
N GLN A 565 13.28 -24.60 25.66
CA GLN A 565 11.90 -24.14 25.77
C GLN A 565 11.88 -22.61 25.84
N LYS A 566 10.67 -22.04 25.72
CA LYS A 566 10.41 -20.60 25.88
C LYS A 566 9.23 -20.40 26.80
N TRP A 567 9.27 -19.37 27.63
CA TRP A 567 8.18 -18.97 28.49
C TRP A 567 7.95 -17.47 28.40
N ALA A 568 6.69 -17.05 28.53
CA ALA A 568 6.30 -15.65 28.54
C ALA A 568 5.18 -15.41 29.56
N GLY A 569 5.13 -14.20 30.10
CA GLY A 569 4.09 -13.79 31.05
C GLY A 569 4.50 -12.57 31.88
N THR A 570 4.02 -12.51 33.11
CA THR A 570 4.10 -11.33 33.98
C THR A 570 4.56 -11.69 35.39
N LEU A 571 5.41 -10.82 35.96
CA LEU A 571 5.80 -10.81 37.36
C LEU A 571 5.12 -9.62 38.05
N VAL A 572 4.54 -9.85 39.22
CA VAL A 572 4.11 -8.78 40.15
C VAL A 572 5.21 -8.61 41.18
N LEU A 573 5.74 -7.39 41.28
CA LEU A 573 6.83 -7.03 42.19
C LEU A 573 6.32 -6.04 43.23
N GLU A 574 6.62 -6.29 44.50
CA GLU A 574 6.23 -5.40 45.60
C GLU A 574 7.44 -4.93 46.42
N LYS A 575 7.34 -3.76 47.05
CA LYS A 575 8.35 -3.28 48.00
C LYS A 575 8.11 -3.84 49.40
N VAL A 576 9.12 -4.52 49.94
CA VAL A 576 9.17 -4.97 51.34
C VAL A 576 10.40 -4.34 51.98
N ALA A 577 10.19 -3.52 53.02
CA ALA A 577 11.24 -2.75 53.70
C ALA A 577 12.12 -1.87 52.77
N GLY A 578 11.61 -1.51 51.58
CA GLY A 578 12.31 -0.72 50.56
C GLY A 578 12.97 -1.54 49.44
N GLU A 579 13.15 -2.85 49.62
CA GLU A 579 13.62 -3.76 48.56
C GLU A 579 12.46 -4.27 47.71
N TRP A 580 12.68 -4.46 46.41
CA TRP A 580 11.74 -5.23 45.58
C TRP A 580 11.75 -6.72 45.97
N LYS A 581 10.57 -7.34 45.92
CA LYS A 581 10.36 -8.78 46.04
C LYS A 581 9.35 -9.24 44.99
N ILE A 582 9.58 -10.41 44.39
CA ILE A 582 8.58 -11.10 43.56
C ILE A 582 7.44 -11.55 44.48
N PHE A 583 6.25 -11.01 44.27
CA PHE A 583 5.03 -11.44 44.96
C PHE A 583 4.35 -12.56 44.17
N GLU A 584 4.21 -12.39 42.86
CA GLU A 584 3.60 -13.38 41.97
C GLU A 584 4.40 -13.46 40.65
N MET A 585 4.39 -14.64 40.02
CA MET A 585 4.98 -14.88 38.71
C MET A 585 4.09 -15.86 37.94
N GLN A 586 3.44 -15.37 36.89
CA GLN A 586 2.64 -16.19 35.98
C GLN A 586 3.39 -16.30 34.66
N LEU A 587 3.97 -17.48 34.38
CA LEU A 587 4.65 -17.79 33.12
C LEU A 587 3.99 -18.99 32.46
N SER A 588 3.65 -18.85 31.19
CA SER A 588 3.16 -19.94 30.34
C SER A 588 4.25 -20.39 29.37
N GLU A 589 4.34 -21.69 29.11
CA GLU A 589 5.24 -22.19 28.05
C GLU A 589 4.72 -21.73 26.69
N VAL A 590 5.56 -20.99 25.97
CA VAL A 590 5.35 -20.65 24.56
C VAL A 590 5.69 -21.90 23.76
N LEU A 591 4.69 -22.78 23.64
CA LEU A 591 4.78 -24.02 22.87
C LEU A 591 5.44 -23.75 21.51
N PRO A 592 6.40 -24.58 21.07
CA PRO A 592 7.05 -24.38 19.79
C PRO A 592 6.00 -24.43 18.68
N ILE A 593 5.80 -23.30 18.00
CA ILE A 593 4.99 -23.21 16.78
C ILE A 593 5.46 -24.33 15.86
N SER A 594 4.51 -25.16 15.40
CA SER A 594 4.80 -26.38 14.67
C SER A 594 5.77 -26.13 13.52
N PRO A 595 6.77 -27.01 13.30
CA PRO A 595 7.82 -26.75 12.33
C PRO A 595 7.20 -26.49 10.96
N SER A 596 7.49 -25.30 10.42
CA SER A 596 7.00 -24.84 9.11
C SER A 596 7.11 -25.97 8.08
N PRO A 597 6.03 -26.30 7.36
CA PRO A 597 5.97 -27.51 6.54
C PRO A 597 7.17 -27.53 5.59
N ALA A 598 8.03 -28.54 5.76
CA ALA A 598 9.41 -28.53 5.27
C ALA A 598 9.51 -28.05 3.82
N ARG A 599 9.98 -26.81 3.63
CA ARG A 599 9.86 -26.01 2.39
C ARG A 599 10.29 -26.81 1.16
N LYS A 600 9.35 -27.36 0.39
CA LYS A 600 9.67 -28.17 -0.79
C LYS A 600 10.00 -27.27 -1.99
N LEU A 601 10.76 -27.81 -2.94
CA LEU A 601 10.93 -27.23 -4.27
C LEU A 601 10.33 -28.17 -5.31
N ILE A 602 9.76 -27.61 -6.37
CA ILE A 602 9.34 -28.33 -7.57
C ILE A 602 10.26 -27.99 -8.75
N MET A 603 10.66 -29.00 -9.50
CA MET A 603 11.54 -28.85 -10.66
C MET A 603 10.77 -28.28 -11.86
N THR A 604 11.24 -27.17 -12.40
CA THR A 604 10.67 -26.48 -13.58
C THR A 604 11.45 -26.77 -14.87
N GLY A 605 12.68 -27.26 -14.77
CA GLY A 605 13.48 -27.73 -15.91
C GLY A 605 13.15 -29.16 -16.33
N ALA A 606 13.49 -29.51 -17.58
CA ALA A 606 13.49 -30.89 -18.08
C ALA A 606 14.92 -31.46 -18.00
N GLY A 607 15.06 -32.78 -17.82
CA GLY A 607 16.36 -33.48 -17.80
C GLY A 607 17.42 -32.88 -16.85
N VAL A 608 17.02 -32.26 -15.74
CA VAL A 608 17.91 -31.43 -14.91
C VAL A 608 18.87 -32.31 -14.13
N GLY A 609 20.13 -32.39 -14.59
CA GLY A 609 21.17 -33.14 -13.90
C GLY A 609 21.45 -32.60 -12.49
N LEU A 610 21.09 -33.39 -11.48
CA LEU A 610 21.51 -33.29 -10.09
C LEU A 610 23.01 -33.59 -10.01
N ARG A 611 23.80 -32.79 -9.30
CA ARG A 611 25.28 -32.82 -9.40
C ARG A 611 26.00 -33.01 -8.07
N LYS A 612 27.16 -33.67 -8.07
CA LYS A 612 28.04 -33.72 -6.88
C LYS A 612 28.61 -32.35 -6.55
N GLU A 613 28.95 -31.55 -7.57
CA GLU A 613 29.39 -30.16 -7.44
C GLU A 613 28.60 -29.15 -8.30
N PRO A 614 28.44 -27.89 -7.84
CA PRO A 614 27.92 -26.78 -8.66
C PRO A 614 28.70 -26.53 -9.96
N ARG A 615 27.99 -26.04 -10.98
CA ARG A 615 28.44 -25.77 -12.37
C ARG A 615 29.03 -26.94 -13.18
N SER A 616 29.84 -27.85 -12.62
CA SER A 616 30.50 -28.89 -13.42
C SER A 616 29.48 -29.74 -14.19
N ALA A 617 29.63 -29.78 -15.52
CA ALA A 617 28.72 -30.46 -16.45
C ALA A 617 29.30 -31.76 -17.03
N ARG A 618 30.47 -32.17 -16.55
CA ARG A 618 31.11 -33.43 -16.96
C ARG A 618 30.25 -34.62 -16.50
N GLN A 619 30.19 -35.66 -17.32
CA GLN A 619 29.22 -36.75 -17.16
C GLN A 619 29.35 -37.48 -15.82
N GLY A 620 30.56 -37.65 -15.28
CA GLY A 620 30.81 -38.23 -13.94
C GLY A 620 30.45 -37.34 -12.73
N ASN A 621 30.07 -36.07 -12.94
CA ASN A 621 29.58 -35.17 -11.88
C ASN A 621 28.06 -35.24 -11.72
N VAL A 622 27.32 -35.81 -12.67
CA VAL A 622 25.85 -35.95 -12.57
C VAL A 622 25.51 -37.21 -11.76
N VAL A 623 24.70 -37.03 -10.72
CA VAL A 623 24.19 -38.11 -9.84
C VAL A 623 22.96 -38.76 -10.47
N THR A 624 22.02 -37.94 -10.95
CA THR A 624 20.81 -38.38 -11.66
C THR A 624 20.23 -37.21 -12.47
N GLN A 625 19.21 -37.46 -13.29
CA GLN A 625 18.44 -36.41 -13.96
C GLN A 625 17.05 -36.28 -13.33
N LEU A 626 16.69 -35.07 -12.90
CA LEU A 626 15.36 -34.74 -12.40
C LEU A 626 14.46 -34.31 -13.57
N GLN A 627 13.18 -34.67 -13.48
CA GLN A 627 12.18 -34.42 -14.52
C GLN A 627 11.32 -33.20 -14.17
N ILE A 628 10.58 -32.65 -15.14
CA ILE A 628 9.55 -31.64 -14.86
C ILE A 628 8.60 -32.16 -13.77
N GLY A 629 8.42 -31.37 -12.72
CA GLY A 629 7.52 -31.71 -11.61
C GLY A 629 8.01 -32.81 -10.68
N SER A 630 9.31 -33.15 -10.70
CA SER A 630 9.96 -33.79 -9.54
C SER A 630 9.89 -32.84 -8.34
N VAL A 631 9.57 -33.36 -7.15
CA VAL A 631 9.54 -32.61 -5.89
C VAL A 631 10.76 -33.01 -5.07
N VAL A 632 11.48 -32.02 -4.52
CA VAL A 632 12.72 -32.20 -3.77
C VAL A 632 12.75 -31.33 -2.52
N SER A 633 13.51 -31.74 -1.51
CA SER A 633 13.71 -30.97 -0.28
C SER A 633 15.06 -30.24 -0.34
N PRO A 634 15.10 -28.90 -0.22
CA PRO A 634 16.35 -28.15 -0.13
C PRO A 634 17.00 -28.37 1.25
N LEU A 635 18.31 -28.55 1.22
CA LEU A 635 19.19 -28.67 2.40
C LEU A 635 20.02 -27.41 2.60
N GLU A 636 20.45 -26.79 1.50
CA GLU A 636 21.38 -25.65 1.49
C GLU A 636 21.11 -24.77 0.26
N LYS A 637 21.45 -23.48 0.34
CA LYS A 637 21.44 -22.55 -0.80
C LYS A 637 22.74 -21.75 -0.78
N ILE A 638 23.47 -21.75 -1.89
CA ILE A 638 24.72 -20.97 -2.05
C ILE A 638 24.67 -20.11 -3.31
N THR A 639 25.50 -19.06 -3.35
CA THR A 639 25.74 -18.25 -4.54
C THR A 639 27.21 -18.37 -4.93
N LYS A 640 27.51 -18.86 -6.15
CA LYS A 640 28.88 -19.10 -6.62
C LYS A 640 29.11 -18.35 -7.94
N LYS A 641 29.86 -17.24 -7.91
CA LYS A 641 30.03 -16.28 -9.03
C LYS A 641 28.68 -15.92 -9.69
N GLY A 642 27.81 -15.21 -8.96
CA GLY A 642 26.52 -14.70 -9.45
C GLY A 642 25.38 -15.71 -9.67
N GLU A 643 25.68 -17.01 -9.78
CA GLU A 643 24.64 -18.05 -9.90
C GLU A 643 24.25 -18.61 -8.53
N ALA A 644 22.94 -18.68 -8.26
CA ALA A 644 22.41 -19.38 -7.09
C ALA A 644 22.16 -20.88 -7.37
N TRP A 645 22.57 -21.71 -6.42
CA TRP A 645 22.48 -23.17 -6.45
C TRP A 645 21.87 -23.68 -5.14
N TYR A 646 20.98 -24.67 -5.23
CA TYR A 646 20.44 -25.39 -4.09
C TYR A 646 21.11 -26.75 -3.96
N LYS A 647 21.56 -27.12 -2.77
CA LYS A 647 21.75 -28.52 -2.40
C LYS A 647 20.38 -29.07 -2.05
N ILE A 648 19.97 -30.16 -2.69
CA ILE A 648 18.68 -30.81 -2.45
C ILE A 648 18.89 -32.26 -2.09
N THR A 649 17.88 -32.87 -1.45
CA THR A 649 17.68 -34.31 -1.41
C THR A 649 16.37 -34.68 -2.14
N THR A 650 16.40 -35.81 -2.82
CA THR A 650 15.26 -36.36 -3.58
C THR A 650 14.41 -37.27 -2.69
N SER A 651 13.20 -37.62 -3.12
CA SER A 651 12.37 -38.64 -2.44
C SER A 651 13.00 -40.04 -2.40
N GLY A 652 14.06 -40.29 -3.18
CA GLY A 652 14.88 -41.51 -3.13
C GLY A 652 16.16 -41.36 -2.32
N GLY A 653 16.29 -40.33 -1.47
CA GLY A 653 17.45 -40.09 -0.60
C GLY A 653 18.72 -39.60 -1.30
N GLN A 654 18.74 -39.48 -2.62
CA GLN A 654 19.90 -38.99 -3.36
C GLN A 654 20.06 -37.49 -3.16
N GLU A 655 21.25 -37.06 -2.72
CA GLU A 655 21.63 -35.65 -2.57
C GLU A 655 22.40 -35.10 -3.78
N GLY A 656 22.34 -33.78 -3.96
CA GLY A 656 23.24 -33.05 -4.86
C GLY A 656 22.79 -31.63 -5.15
N TRP A 657 23.48 -30.97 -6.06
CA TRP A 657 23.28 -29.57 -6.44
C TRP A 657 22.43 -29.42 -7.70
N VAL A 658 21.48 -28.49 -7.66
CA VAL A 658 20.70 -28.00 -8.81
C VAL A 658 20.77 -26.47 -8.89
N HIS A 659 20.77 -25.92 -10.10
CA HIS A 659 20.77 -24.48 -10.30
C HIS A 659 19.35 -23.92 -10.08
N SER A 660 19.23 -22.87 -9.26
CA SER A 660 17.96 -22.27 -8.84
C SER A 660 16.97 -21.98 -9.97
N LYS A 661 17.44 -21.59 -11.16
CA LYS A 661 16.58 -21.27 -12.32
C LYS A 661 15.70 -22.42 -12.82
N TYR A 662 16.03 -23.66 -12.44
CA TYR A 662 15.26 -24.87 -12.74
C TYR A 662 14.38 -25.34 -11.57
N THR A 663 14.22 -24.52 -10.53
CA THR A 663 13.41 -24.80 -9.33
C THR A 663 12.37 -23.72 -9.12
N MET A 664 11.33 -24.04 -8.34
CA MET A 664 10.32 -23.10 -7.84
C MET A 664 9.91 -23.56 -6.43
N PRO A 665 9.58 -22.67 -5.49
CA PRO A 665 8.99 -23.06 -4.21
C PRO A 665 7.71 -23.88 -4.40
N LEU A 666 7.48 -24.84 -3.51
CA LEU A 666 6.27 -25.64 -3.46
C LEU A 666 5.68 -25.56 -2.05
N ASP A 667 4.71 -24.66 -1.88
CA ASP A 667 3.87 -24.57 -0.68
C ASP A 667 2.93 -25.79 -0.60
N SER A 668 2.84 -26.41 0.58
CA SER A 668 1.89 -27.48 0.85
C SER A 668 0.44 -27.03 0.74
N ASN A 669 0.16 -25.76 1.03
CA ASN A 669 -1.21 -25.21 1.03
C ASN A 669 -1.69 -24.84 -0.38
N ASN A 670 -0.79 -24.75 -1.37
CA ASN A 670 -1.11 -24.35 -2.75
C ASN A 670 -0.44 -25.23 -3.82
N GLN A 671 -0.15 -26.49 -3.48
CA GLN A 671 0.55 -27.46 -4.32
C GLN A 671 -0.12 -27.66 -5.70
N GLU A 672 -1.45 -27.56 -5.79
CA GLU A 672 -2.16 -27.71 -7.07
C GLU A 672 -1.96 -26.54 -8.04
N GLN A 673 -1.84 -25.29 -7.53
CA GLN A 673 -1.59 -24.11 -8.37
C GLN A 673 -0.16 -24.14 -8.91
N ALA A 674 0.82 -24.50 -8.08
CA ALA A 674 2.21 -24.65 -8.51
C ALA A 674 2.36 -25.63 -9.70
N TYR A 675 1.52 -26.68 -9.79
CA TYR A 675 1.50 -27.56 -10.96
C TYR A 675 1.02 -26.86 -12.24
N VAL A 676 -0.02 -26.04 -12.12
CA VAL A 676 -0.57 -25.22 -13.20
C VAL A 676 0.47 -24.19 -13.68
N ASP A 677 1.22 -23.59 -12.76
CA ASP A 677 2.21 -22.56 -13.08
C ASP A 677 3.46 -23.13 -13.76
N VAL A 678 3.97 -24.28 -13.28
CA VAL A 678 5.01 -25.07 -13.96
C VAL A 678 4.62 -25.35 -15.42
N ALA A 679 3.36 -25.73 -15.63
CA ALA A 679 2.85 -26.06 -16.96
C ALA A 679 2.66 -24.82 -17.86
N LYS A 680 2.04 -23.75 -17.35
CA LYS A 680 1.86 -22.49 -18.08
C LYS A 680 3.21 -21.86 -18.45
N ARG A 681 4.18 -21.85 -17.53
CA ARG A 681 5.56 -21.37 -17.78
C ARG A 681 6.32 -22.18 -18.83
N LYS A 682 6.03 -23.48 -18.97
CA LYS A 682 6.57 -24.29 -20.06
C LYS A 682 5.84 -24.07 -21.38
N LEU A 683 4.51 -23.94 -21.35
CA LEU A 683 3.69 -23.69 -22.54
C LEU A 683 3.85 -22.28 -23.12
N SER A 684 4.31 -21.28 -22.35
CA SER A 684 4.74 -19.99 -22.89
C SER A 684 6.14 -20.00 -23.51
N SER A 685 6.92 -21.08 -23.36
CA SER A 685 8.28 -21.17 -23.91
C SER A 685 8.35 -21.92 -25.24
N GLN A 686 9.40 -21.64 -26.03
CA GLN A 686 9.87 -22.56 -27.06
C GLN A 686 10.50 -23.77 -26.36
N ALA A 687 9.84 -24.91 -26.46
CA ALA A 687 10.20 -26.16 -25.80
C ALA A 687 10.37 -27.25 -26.85
N ASP A 688 11.43 -28.05 -26.74
CA ASP A 688 11.69 -29.15 -27.66
C ASP A 688 10.75 -30.33 -27.42
N PHE A 689 10.75 -31.29 -28.35
CA PHE A 689 9.99 -32.53 -28.24
C PHE A 689 10.23 -33.28 -26.90
N GLY A 690 11.47 -33.35 -26.41
CA GLY A 690 11.79 -33.97 -25.12
C GLY A 690 11.13 -33.27 -23.94
N THR A 691 11.29 -31.94 -23.86
CA THR A 691 10.66 -31.09 -22.83
C THR A 691 9.13 -31.21 -22.85
N LEU A 692 8.51 -31.30 -24.03
CA LEU A 692 7.06 -31.46 -24.16
C LEU A 692 6.57 -32.86 -23.77
N VAL A 693 7.35 -33.92 -24.05
CA VAL A 693 7.06 -35.28 -23.57
C VAL A 693 7.15 -35.35 -22.04
N GLU A 694 8.19 -34.76 -21.42
CA GLU A 694 8.28 -34.65 -19.95
C GLU A 694 7.08 -33.90 -19.37
N LEU A 695 6.70 -32.76 -19.96
CA LEU A 695 5.55 -31.96 -19.53
C LEU A 695 4.23 -32.75 -19.62
N CYS A 696 4.02 -33.53 -20.70
CA CYS A 696 2.85 -34.39 -20.85
C CYS A 696 2.81 -35.48 -19.77
N ASN A 697 3.95 -36.11 -19.45
CA ASN A 697 4.04 -37.13 -18.42
C ASN A 697 3.75 -36.53 -17.03
N PHE A 698 4.29 -35.34 -16.73
CA PHE A 698 4.01 -34.59 -15.52
C PHE A 698 2.51 -34.28 -15.39
N LEU A 699 1.93 -33.61 -16.38
CA LEU A 699 0.53 -33.18 -16.36
C LEU A 699 -0.45 -34.35 -16.27
N ASN A 700 -0.21 -35.44 -17.03
CA ASN A 700 -1.01 -36.65 -16.93
C ASN A 700 -0.99 -37.20 -15.49
N ARG A 701 0.18 -37.28 -14.85
CA ARG A 701 0.31 -37.71 -13.45
C ARG A 701 -0.44 -36.77 -12.49
N VAL A 702 -0.17 -35.46 -12.50
CA VAL A 702 -0.79 -34.57 -11.50
C VAL A 702 -2.29 -34.39 -11.70
N SER A 703 -2.81 -34.50 -12.93
CA SER A 703 -4.25 -34.48 -13.20
C SER A 703 -5.04 -35.66 -12.61
N GLN A 704 -4.33 -36.67 -12.09
CA GLN A 704 -4.87 -37.83 -11.35
C GLN A 704 -4.61 -37.74 -9.84
N GLN A 705 -3.75 -36.82 -9.39
CA GLN A 705 -3.39 -36.59 -7.99
C GLN A 705 -4.16 -35.42 -7.35
N VAL A 706 -4.87 -34.62 -8.16
CA VAL A 706 -5.64 -33.45 -7.77
C VAL A 706 -7.09 -33.83 -7.50
N SER A 707 -7.57 -33.56 -6.29
CA SER A 707 -8.94 -33.92 -5.86
C SER A 707 -10.01 -32.94 -6.37
N ALA A 708 -9.64 -31.68 -6.62
CA ALA A 708 -10.58 -30.65 -7.05
C ALA A 708 -10.97 -30.82 -8.54
N PRO A 709 -12.24 -31.12 -8.89
CA PRO A 709 -12.61 -31.47 -10.27
C PRO A 709 -12.31 -30.39 -11.31
N ALA A 710 -12.51 -29.11 -10.96
CA ALA A 710 -12.21 -27.97 -11.82
C ALA A 710 -10.69 -27.84 -12.10
N ARG A 711 -9.84 -28.11 -11.11
CA ARG A 711 -8.39 -28.07 -11.24
C ARG A 711 -7.85 -29.28 -12.01
N ALA A 712 -8.43 -30.46 -11.78
CA ALA A 712 -8.14 -31.65 -12.60
C ALA A 712 -8.53 -31.42 -14.07
N ALA A 713 -9.61 -30.68 -14.35
CA ALA A 713 -9.98 -30.27 -15.70
C ALA A 713 -9.02 -29.24 -16.31
N GLU A 714 -8.56 -28.23 -15.53
CA GLU A 714 -7.52 -27.29 -15.97
C GLU A 714 -6.22 -28.03 -16.36
N LEU A 715 -5.74 -28.94 -15.50
CA LEU A 715 -4.54 -29.75 -15.77
C LEU A 715 -4.71 -30.69 -16.97
N LYS A 716 -5.91 -31.25 -17.20
CA LYS A 716 -6.22 -32.04 -18.41
C LYS A 716 -6.22 -31.18 -19.67
N SER A 717 -6.74 -29.95 -19.61
CA SER A 717 -6.68 -28.99 -20.72
C SER A 717 -5.23 -28.63 -21.08
N LEU A 718 -4.41 -28.33 -20.07
CA LEU A 718 -2.97 -28.07 -20.24
C LEU A 718 -2.24 -29.30 -20.79
N TYR A 719 -2.61 -30.52 -20.38
CA TYR A 719 -2.08 -31.77 -20.92
C TYR A 719 -2.37 -31.93 -22.42
N LEU A 720 -3.61 -31.65 -22.87
CA LEU A 720 -3.96 -31.72 -24.29
C LEU A 720 -3.22 -30.65 -25.12
N ALA A 721 -3.03 -29.44 -24.58
CA ALA A 721 -2.23 -28.40 -25.22
C ALA A 721 -0.74 -28.78 -25.33
N ALA A 722 -0.16 -29.38 -24.28
CA ALA A 722 1.19 -29.92 -24.31
C ALA A 722 1.33 -31.10 -25.30
N LEU A 723 0.32 -31.98 -25.37
CA LEU A 723 0.28 -33.10 -26.28
C LEU A 723 0.23 -32.62 -27.74
N GLN A 724 -0.67 -31.69 -28.07
CA GLN A 724 -0.77 -31.12 -29.42
C GLN A 724 0.56 -30.50 -29.87
N ARG A 725 1.19 -29.66 -29.03
CA ARG A 725 2.52 -29.11 -29.30
C ARG A 725 3.60 -30.19 -29.43
N SER A 726 3.51 -31.30 -28.72
CA SER A 726 4.46 -32.41 -28.86
C SER A 726 4.36 -33.12 -30.21
N LEU A 727 3.18 -33.13 -30.84
CA LEU A 727 2.96 -33.69 -32.19
C LEU A 727 3.49 -32.73 -33.26
N GLU A 728 3.30 -31.43 -33.07
CA GLU A 728 3.83 -30.35 -33.92
C GLU A 728 5.36 -30.25 -33.93
N GLN A 729 6.04 -30.92 -32.98
CA GLN A 729 7.51 -31.04 -32.92
C GLN A 729 8.05 -32.35 -33.51
N ILE A 730 7.22 -33.12 -34.23
CA ILE A 730 7.64 -34.34 -34.93
C ILE A 730 7.84 -34.01 -36.43
N PRO A 731 9.03 -34.24 -37.00
CA PRO A 731 9.25 -34.12 -38.44
C PRO A 731 8.44 -35.18 -39.22
N ARG A 732 7.77 -34.77 -40.30
CA ARG A 732 6.87 -35.65 -41.08
C ARG A 732 7.58 -36.87 -41.67
N ASP A 733 8.85 -36.69 -42.02
CA ASP A 733 9.79 -37.68 -42.54
C ASP A 733 10.32 -38.66 -41.46
N GLN A 734 10.05 -38.41 -40.18
CA GLN A 734 10.62 -39.14 -39.03
C GLN A 734 9.55 -39.76 -38.12
N HIS A 735 8.30 -39.88 -38.60
CA HIS A 735 7.22 -40.59 -37.90
C HIS A 735 7.58 -42.05 -37.55
N ASP A 736 8.52 -42.67 -38.28
CA ASP A 736 9.03 -44.03 -38.05
C ASP A 736 9.98 -44.12 -36.83
N LYS A 737 10.84 -43.11 -36.64
CA LYS A 737 12.00 -43.19 -35.74
C LYS A 737 11.55 -43.53 -34.31
N PRO A 738 12.24 -44.44 -33.59
CA PRO A 738 11.80 -44.93 -32.28
C PRO A 738 11.47 -43.85 -31.24
N ARG A 739 12.15 -42.69 -31.27
CA ARG A 739 11.84 -41.53 -30.38
C ARG A 739 10.41 -41.02 -30.57
N TYR A 740 9.94 -40.97 -31.81
CA TYR A 740 8.64 -40.43 -32.19
C TYR A 740 7.58 -41.52 -32.29
N SER A 741 7.85 -42.64 -32.95
CA SER A 741 6.89 -43.74 -33.10
C SER A 741 6.48 -44.36 -31.76
N ASN A 742 7.37 -44.43 -30.77
CA ASN A 742 7.02 -44.88 -29.42
C ASN A 742 6.26 -43.82 -28.59
N TRP A 743 6.27 -42.54 -28.98
CA TRP A 743 5.37 -41.54 -28.39
C TRP A 743 3.98 -41.63 -29.01
N LEU A 744 3.91 -41.66 -30.35
CA LEU A 744 2.67 -41.82 -31.11
C LEU A 744 1.90 -43.08 -30.69
N LYS A 745 2.59 -44.23 -30.58
CA LYS A 745 1.99 -45.49 -30.06
C LYS A 745 1.39 -45.33 -28.66
N ARG A 746 2.06 -44.63 -27.74
CA ARG A 746 1.57 -44.39 -26.36
C ARG A 746 0.37 -43.44 -26.30
N GLN A 747 0.22 -42.53 -27.26
CA GLN A 747 -0.87 -41.55 -27.29
C GLN A 747 -2.00 -41.90 -28.27
N ARG A 748 -1.90 -43.01 -29.03
CA ARG A 748 -2.82 -43.45 -30.10
C ARG A 748 -4.31 -43.42 -29.77
N ALA A 749 -4.69 -43.58 -28.50
CA ALA A 749 -6.08 -43.42 -28.07
C ALA A 749 -6.61 -41.98 -28.28
N LYS A 750 -5.77 -40.97 -27.98
CA LYS A 750 -6.12 -39.54 -27.93
C LYS A 750 -5.72 -38.75 -29.18
N ILE A 751 -5.03 -39.36 -30.13
CA ILE A 751 -4.52 -38.70 -31.33
C ILE A 751 -5.02 -39.39 -32.60
N GLU A 752 -5.13 -38.62 -33.68
CA GLU A 752 -5.50 -39.06 -35.02
C GLU A 752 -4.53 -38.46 -36.05
N TYR A 753 -4.44 -39.09 -37.22
CA TYR A 753 -3.62 -38.58 -38.32
C TYR A 753 -4.47 -37.72 -39.23
N ASN A 754 -4.05 -36.47 -39.44
CA ASN A 754 -4.71 -35.53 -40.34
C ASN A 754 -4.01 -35.57 -41.70
N GLU A 755 -4.66 -36.20 -42.68
CA GLU A 755 -4.12 -36.36 -44.03
C GLU A 755 -3.86 -35.01 -44.71
N SER A 756 -4.78 -34.05 -44.55
CA SER A 756 -4.69 -32.70 -45.12
C SER A 756 -3.53 -31.86 -44.58
N THR A 757 -3.05 -32.14 -43.36
CA THR A 757 -1.86 -31.48 -42.78
C THR A 757 -0.63 -32.38 -42.73
N GLY A 758 -0.73 -33.64 -43.17
CA GLY A 758 0.35 -34.62 -43.15
C GLY A 758 0.94 -34.86 -41.76
N GLY A 759 0.13 -34.79 -40.70
CA GLY A 759 0.62 -34.74 -39.32
C GLY A 759 -0.39 -35.24 -38.30
N TRP A 760 0.09 -35.55 -37.10
CA TRP A 760 -0.75 -36.03 -35.99
C TRP A 760 -1.38 -34.86 -35.22
N VAL A 761 -2.64 -35.01 -34.85
CA VAL A 761 -3.40 -34.03 -34.06
C VAL A 761 -4.10 -34.70 -32.89
N VAL A 762 -4.40 -33.93 -31.85
CA VAL A 762 -5.23 -34.37 -30.72
C VAL A 762 -6.71 -34.42 -31.15
N LYS A 763 -7.38 -35.53 -30.83
CA LYS A 763 -8.82 -35.71 -31.05
C LYS A 763 -9.63 -34.68 -30.26
N LYS A 764 -10.72 -34.19 -30.85
CA LYS A 764 -11.63 -33.21 -30.27
C LYS A 764 -12.74 -33.87 -29.43
#